data_AF-A0A7J0EWN7-F1
#
_entry.id   AF-A0A7J0EWN7-F1
#
_cell.length_a   1.000
_cell.length_b   1.000
_cell.length_c   1.000
_cell.angle_alpha   90.00
_cell.angle_beta   90.00
_cell.angle_gamma   90.00
#
_symmetry.space_group_name_H-M   'P 1'
#
loop_
_entity.id
_entity.type
_entity.pdbx_description
1 polymer ?
#
loop_
_entity_poly.entity_id
_entity_poly.type
_entity_poly.pdbx_seq_one_letter_code
_entity_poly.pdbx_strand_id
1 'polypeptide(L)'
;MKYKRLIYSPVRAMSSNYLIEISQVNSLITIRYRPDEQRLRTLELNSWQLLRLLQAQLPGLSCGSLSLDVLGDDQWSGITKCNGSDEEIFCCLFVKAEVLHKSWKAKRVSGSTSRDEYGNAVMAYDVFLRAASEWLSRRTTYKPAGLLASGVAAMVLSCLILMGLNFWLDQEVHHRNLHRLPDMKDNVHKWHVDEIYVLVIIFILVLSMGSSSMVEEEQYIWHFLTSSFYLIILRKIVQFLVIGTGQGLFTLIRGQNSRSYIQMFSVILILMAGRIMRSWHQGGVNWAHLPDISKWLEQAGKDYVKSIQLVSWLLVISLGLYSLLSFQLKKYSVMVFGFTFSVSGMLVLQQILSYQDTAFTASSYAAVSRVQIIYALLGLLTFGAVFSVPWLMPIPNPKTASSHDVCLSNNFLVDIKRKFLLLGFRDSTYVIGWAYMHCWCLLQLLLQQPTNSMPVALLLVQILASMCYSSNGGQHLKQWVEVAALYYLGMAGHFALGNTNTLATIDVAGAFIGISSHSTLLSGILMFIITYASPMLSFLSMVMYISMKETCSLVNLKDADLGHFLKMTISFPCLVPLGLNSILLVAYTIVLLLMRNHLFVWSVFSPKYLYVCATTASVYMGVSVVSLTAVYTCLVCAWRSGTLWCSIRDESRGSMGLQ
;
A
#
# COMPACT_ATOMS: atom_id res chain seq x y z
N MET A 1 10.38 -51.76 -8.85
CA MET A 1 11.66 -51.21 -8.37
C MET A 1 11.42 -49.79 -7.84
N LYS A 2 11.97 -49.48 -6.66
CA LYS A 2 11.98 -48.18 -5.94
C LYS A 2 10.66 -47.68 -5.29
N TYR A 3 10.19 -48.43 -4.29
CA TYR A 3 9.63 -47.85 -3.05
C TYR A 3 10.28 -48.59 -1.88
N LYS A 4 11.50 -48.18 -1.52
CA LYS A 4 12.26 -48.66 -0.35
C LYS A 4 13.31 -47.59 -0.01
N ARG A 5 12.94 -46.64 0.83
CA ARG A 5 13.82 -45.86 1.73
C ARG A 5 12.97 -44.81 2.43
N LEU A 6 12.55 -45.12 3.65
CA LEU A 6 12.29 -44.17 4.74
C LEU A 6 12.28 -45.00 6.03
N ILE A 7 13.43 -45.58 6.34
CA ILE A 7 13.79 -46.00 7.70
C ILE A 7 14.88 -45.00 8.10
N TYR A 8 14.49 -43.93 8.77
CA TYR A 8 15.41 -43.07 9.51
C TYR A 8 14.73 -42.65 10.82
N SER A 9 15.34 -43.12 11.91
CA SER A 9 15.38 -42.59 13.27
C SER A 9 14.50 -41.37 13.62
N PRO A 10 13.65 -41.45 14.67
CA PRO A 10 12.86 -40.32 15.16
C PRO A 10 13.66 -39.28 15.97
N VAL A 11 15.00 -39.36 16.01
CA VAL A 11 15.84 -38.51 16.87
C VAL A 11 16.31 -37.22 16.17
N ARG A 12 16.00 -37.02 14.88
CA ARG A 12 16.49 -35.86 14.10
C ARG A 12 15.44 -34.82 13.66
N ALA A 13 14.19 -34.92 14.15
CA ALA A 13 13.15 -33.91 13.95
C ALA A 13 13.13 -32.83 15.05
N MET A 14 14.23 -32.66 15.79
CA MET A 14 14.28 -31.86 17.02
C MET A 14 14.71 -30.39 16.80
N SER A 15 14.76 -29.88 15.57
CA SER A 15 15.25 -28.51 15.30
C SER A 15 14.39 -27.66 14.35
N SER A 16 13.13 -28.00 14.11
CA SER A 16 12.25 -27.18 13.27
C SER A 16 10.90 -26.97 13.93
N ASN A 17 10.56 -25.70 14.13
CA ASN A 17 9.25 -25.19 14.56
C ASN A 17 8.16 -25.52 13.53
N TYR A 18 7.80 -26.80 13.37
CA TYR A 18 6.58 -27.17 12.65
C TYR A 18 5.46 -27.37 13.68
N LEU A 19 4.50 -26.44 13.64
CA LEU A 19 3.17 -26.63 14.21
C LEU A 19 2.60 -27.93 13.63
N ILE A 20 2.32 -28.90 14.50
CA ILE A 20 1.60 -30.11 14.15
C ILE A 20 0.12 -29.72 13.99
N GLU A 21 -0.48 -30.00 12.84
CA GLU A 21 -1.91 -29.85 12.60
C GLU A 21 -2.72 -30.66 13.64
N ILE A 22 -3.73 -29.99 14.22
CA ILE A 22 -4.63 -30.55 15.25
C ILE A 22 -5.38 -31.81 14.75
N SER A 23 -5.49 -32.01 13.44
CA SER A 23 -6.09 -33.22 12.84
C SER A 23 -5.29 -34.50 13.15
N GLN A 24 -4.00 -34.39 13.44
CA GLN A 24 -3.15 -35.54 13.77
C GLN A 24 -3.20 -35.97 15.24
N VAL A 25 -3.83 -35.19 16.13
CA VAL A 25 -3.98 -35.59 17.54
C VAL A 25 -4.84 -36.84 17.67
N ASN A 26 -5.87 -36.99 16.83
CA ASN A 26 -6.67 -38.22 16.77
C ASN A 26 -5.93 -39.40 16.12
N SER A 27 -4.91 -39.16 15.28
CA SER A 27 -4.12 -40.22 14.64
C SER A 27 -3.06 -40.85 15.55
N LEU A 28 -2.77 -40.24 16.71
CA LEU A 28 -1.86 -40.78 17.72
C LEU A 28 -2.46 -41.95 18.52
N ILE A 29 -3.74 -42.28 18.31
CA ILE A 29 -4.49 -43.25 19.14
C ILE A 29 -4.39 -44.69 18.62
N THR A 30 -3.90 -44.94 17.41
CA THR A 30 -3.78 -46.33 16.88
C THR A 30 -2.43 -46.98 17.21
N ILE A 31 -2.24 -47.36 18.47
CA ILE A 31 -1.14 -48.24 18.90
C ILE A 31 -1.74 -49.52 19.51
N ARG A 32 -2.23 -50.43 18.66
CA ARG A 32 -2.78 -51.73 19.07
C ARG A 32 -1.75 -52.87 19.09
N TYR A 33 -0.52 -52.66 18.60
CA TYR A 33 0.48 -53.72 18.42
C TYR A 33 1.90 -53.25 18.75
N ARG A 34 2.14 -52.80 19.99
CA ARG A 34 3.49 -52.49 20.50
C ARG A 34 3.69 -53.19 21.84
N PRO A 35 4.90 -53.72 22.14
CA PRO A 35 5.20 -54.19 23.49
C PRO A 35 4.92 -53.08 24.51
N ASP A 36 4.37 -53.47 25.66
CA ASP A 36 3.79 -52.61 26.69
C ASP A 36 4.64 -51.38 27.06
N GLU A 37 5.97 -51.55 27.10
CA GLU A 37 6.94 -50.50 27.38
C GLU A 37 7.04 -49.43 26.29
N GLN A 38 7.02 -49.83 25.02
CA GLN A 38 7.05 -48.87 23.91
C GLN A 38 5.76 -48.06 23.87
N ARG A 39 4.63 -48.63 24.32
CA ARG A 39 3.35 -47.93 24.38
C ARG A 39 3.32 -46.87 25.47
N LEU A 40 3.72 -47.19 26.71
CA LEU A 40 3.79 -46.21 27.79
C LEU A 40 4.79 -45.09 27.52
N ARG A 41 5.97 -45.43 26.97
CA ARG A 41 6.96 -44.43 26.56
C ARG A 41 6.44 -43.50 25.46
N THR A 42 5.60 -44.00 24.55
CA THR A 42 4.97 -43.15 23.52
C THR A 42 3.93 -42.22 24.14
N LEU A 43 3.11 -42.72 25.08
CA LEU A 43 2.12 -41.91 25.80
C LEU A 43 2.78 -40.80 26.64
N GLU A 44 3.88 -41.14 27.33
CA GLU A 44 4.70 -40.18 28.07
C GLU A 44 5.22 -39.06 27.15
N LEU A 45 5.82 -39.40 26.01
CA LEU A 45 6.31 -38.41 25.04
C LEU A 45 5.19 -37.53 24.48
N ASN A 46 4.05 -38.11 24.12
CA ASN A 46 2.89 -37.35 23.62
C ASN A 46 2.34 -36.40 24.69
N SER A 47 2.23 -36.88 25.92
CA SER A 47 1.74 -36.08 27.04
C SER A 47 2.68 -34.90 27.34
N TRP A 48 3.99 -35.13 27.27
CA TRP A 48 4.99 -34.09 27.47
C TRP A 48 4.99 -33.03 26.35
N GLN A 49 4.81 -33.46 25.09
CA GLN A 49 4.63 -32.53 23.97
C GLN A 49 3.38 -31.67 24.14
N LEU A 50 2.26 -32.28 24.55
CA LEU A 50 1.00 -31.58 24.76
C LEU A 50 1.07 -30.63 25.97
N LEU A 51 1.79 -31.01 27.02
CA LEU A 51 2.05 -30.13 28.16
C LEU A 51 2.84 -28.88 27.74
N ARG A 52 3.86 -29.02 26.89
CA ARG A 52 4.59 -27.86 26.34
C ARG A 52 3.69 -26.94 25.52
N LEU A 53 2.76 -27.51 24.76
CA LEU A 53 1.77 -26.72 24.02
C LEU A 53 0.82 -25.97 24.97
N LEU A 54 0.39 -26.60 26.07
CA LEU A 54 -0.39 -25.94 27.11
C LEU A 54 0.40 -24.82 27.78
N GLN A 55 1.68 -25.04 28.13
CA GLN A 55 2.56 -24.03 28.72
C GLN A 55 2.76 -22.81 27.81
N ALA A 56 2.80 -23.02 26.49
CA ALA A 56 2.86 -21.92 25.53
C ALA A 56 1.57 -21.08 25.48
N GLN A 57 0.41 -21.67 25.83
CA GLN A 57 -0.89 -21.00 25.84
C GLN A 57 -1.29 -20.48 27.23
N LEU A 58 -0.71 -21.04 28.29
CA LEU A 58 -0.94 -20.75 29.71
C LEU A 58 0.42 -20.45 30.37
N PRO A 59 0.86 -19.19 30.39
CA PRO A 59 2.15 -18.83 30.96
C PRO A 59 2.24 -19.04 32.48
N GLY A 60 1.11 -19.26 33.16
CA GLY A 60 1.04 -19.64 34.58
C GLY A 60 1.26 -21.14 34.86
N LEU A 61 1.30 -21.98 33.83
CA LEU A 61 1.34 -23.44 33.95
C LEU A 61 2.74 -23.97 34.33
N SER A 62 3.14 -23.83 35.59
CA SER A 62 4.39 -24.40 36.12
C SER A 62 4.13 -25.64 36.98
N CYS A 63 4.26 -26.83 36.41
CA CYS A 63 4.17 -28.08 37.18
C CYS A 63 5.42 -28.36 38.05
N GLY A 64 6.34 -27.39 38.17
CA GLY A 64 7.61 -27.52 38.87
C GLY A 64 7.52 -27.46 40.40
N SER A 65 6.33 -27.25 40.97
CA SER A 65 6.13 -27.09 42.42
C SER A 65 4.93 -27.84 42.98
N LEU A 66 4.39 -28.84 42.28
CA LEU A 66 3.42 -29.74 42.91
C LEU A 66 4.20 -30.81 43.70
N SER A 67 4.64 -30.42 44.89
CA SER A 67 5.17 -31.34 45.90
C SER A 67 4.16 -32.47 46.10
N LEU A 68 4.66 -33.69 46.26
CA LEU A 68 3.91 -34.92 46.54
C LEU A 68 2.99 -34.84 47.79
N ASP A 69 2.94 -33.73 48.51
CA ASP A 69 2.31 -33.60 49.83
C ASP A 69 0.77 -33.43 49.81
N VAL A 70 0.14 -33.36 48.64
CA VAL A 70 -1.35 -33.33 48.53
C VAL A 70 -1.93 -34.69 48.14
N LEU A 71 -1.11 -35.68 47.78
CA LEU A 71 -1.56 -37.06 47.54
C LEU A 71 -1.44 -37.88 48.84
N GLY A 72 -2.33 -37.60 49.79
CA GLY A 72 -2.53 -38.47 50.95
C GLY A 72 -2.91 -39.89 50.52
N ASP A 73 -2.36 -40.87 51.24
CA ASP A 73 -2.38 -42.32 50.97
C ASP A 73 -3.77 -42.94 50.72
N ASP A 74 -4.87 -42.26 51.05
CA ASP A 74 -6.24 -42.79 50.92
C ASP A 74 -6.92 -42.51 49.56
N GLN A 75 -6.25 -41.82 48.62
CA GLN A 75 -6.85 -41.40 47.33
C GLN A 75 -6.38 -42.17 46.09
N TRP A 76 -5.76 -43.34 46.23
CA TRP A 76 -5.38 -44.17 45.08
C TRP A 76 -6.61 -44.77 44.35
N SER A 77 -7.80 -44.77 44.95
CA SER A 77 -9.00 -45.41 44.41
C SER A 77 -9.81 -44.56 43.42
N GLY A 78 -9.51 -43.27 43.26
CA GLY A 78 -10.24 -42.37 42.37
C GLY A 78 -9.41 -41.90 41.19
N ILE A 79 -9.63 -42.46 39.99
CA ILE A 79 -8.93 -42.07 38.76
C ILE A 79 -9.21 -40.60 38.35
N THR A 80 -10.19 -39.92 38.96
CA THR A 80 -10.80 -38.67 38.47
C THR A 80 -10.72 -37.41 39.35
N LYS A 81 -10.19 -37.45 40.58
CA LYS A 81 -10.22 -36.25 41.48
C LYS A 81 -8.94 -35.40 41.37
N CYS A 82 -8.88 -34.53 40.37
CA CYS A 82 -8.01 -33.34 40.39
C CYS A 82 -8.93 -32.11 40.44
N ASN A 83 -8.83 -31.30 41.48
CA ASN A 83 -9.65 -30.11 41.69
C ASN A 83 -8.75 -28.87 41.68
N GLY A 84 -9.23 -27.76 41.11
CA GLY A 84 -8.47 -26.53 41.03
C GLY A 84 -8.80 -25.70 39.80
N SER A 85 -7.95 -24.72 39.51
CA SER A 85 -7.93 -24.02 38.23
C SER A 85 -7.57 -24.97 37.07
N ASP A 86 -7.88 -24.60 35.82
CA ASP A 86 -7.51 -25.39 34.64
C ASP A 86 -6.01 -25.76 34.65
N GLU A 87 -5.14 -24.85 35.11
CA GLU A 87 -3.70 -25.05 35.21
C GLU A 87 -3.32 -26.13 36.24
N GLU A 88 -3.95 -26.08 37.42
CA GLU A 88 -3.77 -27.06 38.49
C GLU A 88 -4.28 -28.44 38.09
N ILE A 89 -5.39 -28.51 37.35
CA ILE A 89 -5.97 -29.75 36.85
C ILE A 89 -5.00 -30.42 35.86
N PHE A 90 -4.45 -29.69 34.89
CA PHE A 90 -3.51 -30.27 33.92
C PHE A 90 -2.20 -30.72 34.59
N CYS A 91 -1.65 -29.94 35.52
CA CYS A 91 -0.45 -30.34 36.25
C CYS A 91 -0.69 -31.56 37.14
N CYS A 92 -1.81 -31.61 37.86
CA CYS A 92 -2.20 -32.76 38.68
C CYS A 92 -2.34 -34.04 37.84
N LEU A 93 -3.04 -33.96 36.71
CA LEU A 93 -3.23 -35.10 35.80
C LEU A 93 -1.90 -35.60 35.19
N PHE A 94 -1.01 -34.67 34.79
CA PHE A 94 0.30 -35.02 34.24
C PHE A 94 1.22 -35.67 35.26
N VAL A 95 1.37 -35.07 36.45
CA VAL A 95 2.23 -35.61 37.53
C VAL A 95 1.70 -36.95 38.01
N LYS A 96 0.38 -37.12 38.14
CA LYS A 96 -0.24 -38.41 38.51
C LYS A 96 0.07 -39.51 37.49
N ALA A 97 0.04 -39.21 36.20
CA ALA A 97 0.41 -40.16 35.15
C ALA A 97 1.91 -40.52 35.20
N GLU A 98 2.78 -39.54 35.49
CA GLU A 98 4.22 -39.77 35.65
C GLU A 98 4.54 -40.65 36.86
N VAL A 99 3.91 -40.43 38.01
CA VAL A 99 4.08 -41.22 39.23
C VAL A 99 3.63 -42.66 39.01
N LEU A 100 2.46 -42.89 38.40
CA LEU A 100 1.96 -44.23 38.10
C LEU A 100 2.88 -44.97 37.11
N HIS A 101 3.43 -44.26 36.12
CA HIS A 101 4.41 -44.83 35.19
C HIS A 101 5.72 -45.20 35.88
N LYS A 102 6.27 -44.33 36.74
CA LYS A 102 7.48 -44.61 37.53
C LYS A 102 7.28 -45.79 38.48
N SER A 103 6.12 -45.88 39.14
CA SER A 103 5.75 -46.98 40.03
C SER A 103 5.69 -48.32 39.28
N TRP A 104 5.03 -48.36 38.12
CA TRP A 104 5.01 -49.54 37.24
C TRP A 104 6.42 -49.94 36.79
N LYS A 105 7.24 -48.97 36.39
CA LYS A 105 8.62 -49.21 35.93
C LYS A 105 9.49 -49.81 37.05
N ALA A 106 9.37 -49.31 38.28
CA ALA A 106 10.09 -49.81 39.44
C ALA A 106 9.67 -51.25 39.80
N LYS A 107 8.37 -51.53 39.83
CA LYS A 107 7.84 -52.87 40.15
C LYS A 107 8.17 -53.92 39.10
N ARG A 108 8.24 -53.52 37.82
CA ARG A 108 8.69 -54.39 36.72
C ARG A 108 10.13 -54.84 36.88
N VAL A 109 11.02 -53.94 37.33
CA VAL A 109 12.41 -54.27 37.62
C VAL A 109 12.51 -55.25 38.80
N SER A 110 11.57 -55.19 39.75
CA SER A 110 11.48 -56.13 40.88
C SER A 110 10.76 -57.46 40.60
N GLY A 111 10.24 -57.67 39.38
CA GLY A 111 9.55 -58.92 38.99
C GLY A 111 8.11 -59.09 39.51
N SER A 112 7.48 -58.05 40.04
CA SER A 112 6.19 -58.10 40.76
C SER A 112 5.01 -57.42 40.03
N THR A 113 5.06 -57.31 38.69
CA THR A 113 4.06 -56.53 37.92
C THR A 113 2.69 -57.18 37.81
N SER A 114 1.66 -56.44 38.20
CA SER A 114 0.26 -56.76 37.86
C SER A 114 -0.15 -56.10 36.54
N ARG A 115 -1.07 -56.74 35.80
CA ARG A 115 -1.67 -56.19 34.58
C ARG A 115 -2.49 -54.93 34.86
N ASP A 116 -2.97 -54.79 36.08
CA ASP A 116 -3.80 -53.67 36.54
C ASP A 116 -2.98 -52.39 36.73
N GLU A 117 -1.73 -52.50 37.20
CA GLU A 117 -0.83 -51.34 37.33
C GLU A 117 -0.43 -50.75 35.98
N TYR A 118 -0.21 -51.62 34.98
CA TYR A 118 -0.02 -51.19 33.60
C TYR A 118 -1.27 -50.46 33.07
N GLY A 119 -2.45 -51.04 33.29
CA GLY A 119 -3.74 -50.43 32.91
C GLY A 119 -3.94 -49.05 33.53
N ASN A 120 -3.61 -48.91 34.82
CA ASN A 120 -3.73 -47.65 35.56
C ASN A 120 -2.81 -46.54 35.00
N ALA A 121 -1.57 -46.87 34.66
CA ALA A 121 -0.64 -45.90 34.04
C ALA A 121 -1.12 -45.47 32.64
N VAL A 122 -1.61 -46.41 31.82
CA VAL A 122 -2.16 -46.11 30.49
C VAL A 122 -3.40 -45.23 30.60
N MET A 123 -4.32 -45.56 31.52
CA MET A 123 -5.55 -44.78 31.75
C MET A 123 -5.24 -43.36 32.23
N ALA A 124 -4.25 -43.17 33.09
CA ALA A 124 -3.86 -41.84 33.56
C ALA A 124 -3.34 -40.94 32.43
N TYR A 125 -2.50 -41.47 31.53
CA TYR A 125 -2.06 -40.72 30.35
C TYR A 125 -3.21 -40.41 29.38
N ASP A 126 -4.14 -41.34 29.16
CA ASP A 126 -5.29 -41.12 28.28
C ASP A 126 -6.23 -40.03 28.83
N VAL A 127 -6.47 -40.00 30.15
CA VAL A 127 -7.27 -38.95 30.80
C VAL A 127 -6.61 -37.57 30.63
N PHE A 128 -5.29 -37.46 30.85
CA PHE A 128 -4.56 -36.21 30.61
C PHE A 128 -4.66 -35.77 29.14
N LEU A 129 -4.37 -36.69 28.20
CA LEU A 129 -4.38 -36.39 26.76
C LEU A 129 -5.76 -35.93 26.28
N ARG A 130 -6.85 -36.57 26.75
CA ARG A 130 -8.22 -36.16 26.43
C ARG A 130 -8.55 -34.78 26.99
N ALA A 131 -8.28 -34.54 28.28
CA ALA A 131 -8.58 -33.25 28.90
C ALA A 131 -7.80 -32.10 28.24
N ALA A 132 -6.50 -32.30 27.98
CA ALA A 132 -5.64 -31.31 27.35
C ALA A 132 -6.03 -31.05 25.89
N SER A 133 -6.33 -32.10 25.11
CA SER A 133 -6.76 -31.94 23.71
C SER A 133 -8.13 -31.29 23.58
N GLU A 134 -9.09 -31.63 24.44
CA GLU A 134 -10.40 -31.01 24.46
C GLU A 134 -10.32 -29.53 24.85
N TRP A 135 -9.51 -29.19 25.85
CA TRP A 135 -9.29 -27.80 26.23
C TRP A 135 -8.59 -27.00 25.13
N LEU A 136 -7.54 -27.56 24.50
CA LEU A 136 -6.88 -26.92 23.36
C LEU A 136 -7.84 -26.73 22.19
N SER A 137 -8.69 -27.71 21.89
CA SER A 137 -9.73 -27.59 20.86
C SER A 137 -10.74 -26.48 21.21
N ARG A 138 -11.12 -26.34 22.49
CA ARG A 138 -12.02 -25.25 22.92
C ARG A 138 -11.32 -23.89 22.90
N ARG A 139 -10.05 -23.82 23.33
CA ARG A 139 -9.27 -22.58 23.39
C ARG A 139 -8.93 -22.04 22.01
N THR A 140 -8.61 -22.91 21.06
CA THR A 140 -8.46 -22.52 19.65
C THR A 140 -9.77 -21.98 19.05
N THR A 141 -10.93 -22.34 19.63
CA THR A 141 -12.23 -21.73 19.31
C THR A 141 -12.66 -20.58 20.24
N TYR A 142 -11.90 -20.28 21.30
CA TYR A 142 -12.25 -19.25 22.28
C TYR A 142 -12.03 -17.86 21.68
N LYS A 143 -13.08 -17.05 21.71
CA LYS A 143 -13.14 -15.76 21.01
C LYS A 143 -13.25 -14.65 22.04
N PRO A 144 -12.23 -13.77 22.18
CA PRO A 144 -12.38 -12.57 23.00
C PRO A 144 -13.27 -11.56 22.26
N ALA A 145 -14.59 -11.80 22.29
CA ALA A 145 -15.57 -11.00 21.58
C ALA A 145 -15.51 -9.52 21.97
N GLY A 146 -15.22 -9.22 23.24
CA GLY A 146 -15.02 -7.86 23.73
C GLY A 146 -13.84 -7.15 23.07
N LEU A 147 -12.68 -7.80 22.95
CA LEU A 147 -11.49 -7.21 22.31
C LEU A 147 -11.69 -7.00 20.80
N LEU A 148 -12.33 -7.97 20.13
CA LEU A 148 -12.68 -7.86 18.71
C LEU A 148 -13.67 -6.72 18.48
N ALA A 149 -14.72 -6.62 19.30
CA ALA A 149 -15.70 -5.55 19.22
C ALA A 149 -15.06 -4.17 19.48
N SER A 150 -14.18 -4.05 20.47
CA SER A 150 -13.47 -2.80 20.72
C SER A 150 -12.56 -2.39 19.57
N GLY A 151 -11.89 -3.36 18.92
CA GLY A 151 -11.06 -3.12 17.74
C GLY A 151 -11.87 -2.60 16.56
N VAL A 152 -12.98 -3.28 16.23
CA VAL A 152 -13.89 -2.85 15.14
C VAL A 152 -14.50 -1.48 15.46
N ALA A 153 -14.93 -1.23 16.71
CA ALA A 153 -15.47 0.05 17.12
C ALA A 153 -14.45 1.19 16.95
N ALA A 154 -13.18 0.97 17.31
CA ALA A 154 -12.11 1.95 17.10
C ALA A 154 -11.89 2.23 15.60
N MET A 155 -11.93 1.19 14.75
CA MET A 155 -11.80 1.37 13.31
C MET A 155 -12.99 2.14 12.71
N VAL A 156 -14.22 1.83 13.11
CA VAL A 156 -15.43 2.55 12.68
C VAL A 156 -15.36 4.02 13.11
N LEU A 157 -14.97 4.30 14.36
CA LEU A 157 -14.81 5.67 14.86
C LEU A 157 -13.76 6.44 14.04
N SER A 158 -12.61 5.83 13.76
CA SER A 158 -11.57 6.45 12.92
C SER A 158 -12.07 6.78 11.49
N CYS A 159 -12.88 5.88 10.91
CA CYS A 159 -13.48 6.07 9.59
C CYS A 159 -14.49 7.22 9.59
N LEU A 160 -15.36 7.29 10.60
CA LEU A 160 -16.33 8.39 10.75
C LEU A 160 -15.64 9.74 10.92
N ILE A 161 -14.54 9.80 11.66
CA ILE A 161 -13.74 11.02 11.81
C ILE A 161 -13.14 11.45 10.46
N LEU A 162 -12.51 10.54 9.72
CA LEU A 162 -11.93 10.84 8.40
C LEU A 162 -12.99 11.30 7.38
N MET A 163 -14.15 10.64 7.36
CA MET A 163 -15.25 11.03 6.47
C MET A 163 -15.88 12.36 6.90
N GLY A 164 -16.05 12.60 8.20
CA GLY A 164 -16.53 13.87 8.73
C GLY A 164 -15.60 15.03 8.39
N LEU A 165 -14.28 14.82 8.48
CA LEU A 165 -13.29 15.82 8.07
C LEU A 165 -13.34 16.10 6.57
N ASN A 166 -13.52 15.07 5.72
CA ASN A 166 -13.67 15.26 4.27
C ASN A 166 -14.92 16.08 3.94
N PHE A 167 -16.04 15.76 4.59
CA PHE A 167 -17.30 16.49 4.43
C PHE A 167 -17.17 17.94 4.87
N TRP A 168 -16.56 18.18 6.03
CA TRP A 168 -16.36 19.53 6.55
C TRP A 168 -15.44 20.37 5.67
N LEU A 169 -14.40 19.75 5.09
CA LEU A 169 -13.51 20.38 4.12
C LEU A 169 -14.25 20.76 2.82
N ASP A 170 -15.08 19.87 2.27
CA ASP A 170 -15.90 20.18 1.08
C ASP A 170 -16.86 21.33 1.37
N GLN A 171 -17.50 21.33 2.54
CA GLN A 171 -18.39 22.41 2.97
C GLN A 171 -17.66 23.75 3.14
N GLU A 172 -16.47 23.77 3.74
CA GLU A 172 -15.66 24.99 3.90
C GLU A 172 -15.27 25.59 2.54
N VAL A 173 -14.86 24.74 1.60
CA VAL A 173 -14.50 25.16 0.24
C VAL A 173 -15.74 25.63 -0.53
N HIS A 174 -16.86 24.94 -0.38
CA HIS A 174 -18.13 25.31 -1.00
C HIS A 174 -18.63 26.68 -0.53
N HIS A 175 -18.62 26.93 0.78
CA HIS A 175 -19.06 28.21 1.36
C HIS A 175 -18.20 29.39 0.86
N ARG A 176 -16.88 29.17 0.68
CA ARG A 176 -15.98 30.19 0.13
C ARG A 176 -16.23 30.47 -1.34
N ASN A 177 -16.50 29.44 -2.13
CA ASN A 177 -16.83 29.61 -3.55
C ASN A 177 -18.14 30.39 -3.72
N LEU A 178 -19.13 30.13 -2.87
CA LEU A 178 -20.42 30.84 -2.86
C LEU A 178 -20.25 32.35 -2.59
N HIS A 179 -19.34 32.73 -1.68
CA HIS A 179 -19.02 34.15 -1.43
C HIS A 179 -18.30 34.85 -2.60
N ARG A 180 -17.61 34.11 -3.49
CA ARG A 180 -16.84 34.68 -4.61
C ARG A 180 -17.68 34.91 -5.87
N LEU A 181 -18.70 34.09 -6.13
CA LEU A 181 -19.62 34.24 -7.26
C LEU A 181 -21.09 34.13 -6.81
N PRO A 182 -21.73 35.24 -6.40
CA PRO A 182 -23.13 35.24 -5.99
C PRO A 182 -24.12 34.92 -7.14
N ASP A 183 -23.69 35.05 -8.40
CA ASP A 183 -24.50 34.86 -9.61
C ASP A 183 -24.69 33.37 -10.00
N MET A 184 -24.06 32.44 -9.27
CA MET A 184 -24.15 30.98 -9.48
C MET A 184 -25.14 30.30 -8.52
N LYS A 185 -26.02 31.08 -7.86
CA LYS A 185 -26.90 30.64 -6.76
C LYS A 185 -27.89 29.53 -7.12
N ASP A 186 -28.24 29.37 -8.41
CA ASP A 186 -29.27 28.44 -8.87
C ASP A 186 -28.76 27.00 -9.15
N ASN A 187 -27.44 26.77 -9.18
CA ASN A 187 -26.86 25.42 -9.37
C ASN A 187 -26.34 24.78 -8.06
N VAL A 188 -26.63 25.39 -6.90
CA VAL A 188 -25.88 25.23 -5.64
C VAL A 188 -26.12 23.90 -4.90
N HIS A 189 -27.15 23.12 -5.24
CA HIS A 189 -27.46 21.84 -4.57
C HIS A 189 -27.53 20.62 -5.48
N LYS A 190 -27.18 20.75 -6.77
CA LYS A 190 -27.21 19.62 -7.69
C LYS A 190 -25.88 18.87 -7.62
N TRP A 191 -25.88 17.74 -6.91
CA TRP A 191 -24.81 16.76 -7.01
C TRP A 191 -24.59 16.43 -8.48
N HIS A 192 -23.37 16.67 -8.96
CA HIS A 192 -23.03 16.29 -10.32
C HIS A 192 -22.89 14.77 -10.43
N VAL A 193 -23.16 14.24 -11.63
CA VAL A 193 -23.13 12.80 -11.90
C VAL A 193 -21.75 12.20 -11.56
N ASP A 194 -20.67 12.94 -11.79
CA ASP A 194 -19.30 12.58 -11.44
C ASP A 194 -19.09 12.36 -9.93
N GLU A 195 -19.65 13.23 -9.08
CA GLU A 195 -19.53 13.11 -7.61
C GLU A 195 -20.28 11.88 -7.09
N ILE A 196 -21.52 11.69 -7.56
CA ILE A 196 -22.33 10.52 -7.20
C ILE A 196 -21.61 9.25 -7.65
N TYR A 197 -21.03 9.26 -8.84
CA TYR A 197 -20.36 8.08 -9.39
C TYR A 197 -19.18 7.63 -8.54
N VAL A 198 -18.34 8.55 -8.04
CA VAL A 198 -17.22 8.21 -7.13
C VAL A 198 -17.72 7.48 -5.88
N LEU A 199 -18.83 7.93 -5.28
CA LEU A 199 -19.42 7.24 -4.11
C LEU A 199 -20.02 5.89 -4.48
N VAL A 200 -20.66 5.78 -5.65
CA VAL A 200 -21.20 4.51 -6.18
C VAL A 200 -20.09 3.48 -6.39
N ILE A 201 -18.89 3.88 -6.83
CA ILE A 201 -17.74 2.98 -6.98
C ILE A 201 -17.43 2.29 -5.65
N ILE A 202 -17.30 3.07 -4.58
CA ILE A 202 -16.99 2.54 -3.24
C ILE A 202 -18.12 1.66 -2.73
N PHE A 203 -19.37 2.07 -2.93
CA PHE A 203 -20.53 1.29 -2.53
C PHE A 203 -20.55 -0.08 -3.22
N ILE A 204 -20.33 -0.13 -4.54
CA ILE A 204 -20.26 -1.39 -5.30
C ILE A 204 -19.10 -2.26 -4.79
N LEU A 205 -17.93 -1.68 -4.53
CA LEU A 205 -16.79 -2.41 -3.97
C LEU A 205 -17.13 -3.03 -2.61
N VAL A 206 -17.73 -2.26 -1.69
CA VAL A 206 -18.15 -2.77 -0.38
C VAL A 206 -19.18 -3.90 -0.50
N LEU A 207 -20.17 -3.77 -1.38
CA LEU A 207 -21.14 -4.85 -1.63
C LEU A 207 -20.46 -6.09 -2.22
N SER A 208 -19.52 -5.91 -3.14
CA SER A 208 -18.83 -7.00 -3.83
C SER A 208 -18.00 -7.86 -2.85
N MET A 209 -17.47 -7.25 -1.78
CA MET A 209 -16.66 -7.94 -0.78
C MET A 209 -17.40 -9.08 -0.06
N GLY A 210 -18.74 -9.06 -0.03
CA GLY A 210 -19.55 -10.10 0.60
C GLY A 210 -19.56 -11.44 -0.15
N SER A 211 -19.04 -11.52 -1.37
CA SER A 211 -18.99 -12.74 -2.17
C SER A 211 -17.56 -13.17 -2.46
N SER A 212 -17.22 -14.44 -2.21
CA SER A 212 -15.88 -14.96 -2.48
C SER A 212 -15.50 -14.89 -3.96
N SER A 213 -16.44 -15.13 -4.88
CA SER A 213 -16.18 -15.03 -6.33
C SER A 213 -15.91 -13.60 -6.77
N MET A 214 -16.58 -12.62 -6.18
CA MET A 214 -16.37 -11.20 -6.48
C MET A 214 -15.06 -10.68 -5.90
N VAL A 215 -14.63 -11.21 -4.75
CA VAL A 215 -13.32 -10.91 -4.17
C VAL A 215 -12.18 -11.45 -5.05
N GLU A 216 -12.33 -12.64 -5.64
CA GLU A 216 -11.36 -13.17 -6.61
C GLU A 216 -11.28 -12.31 -7.88
N GLU A 217 -12.42 -11.77 -8.33
CA GLU A 217 -12.56 -11.03 -9.59
C GLU A 217 -12.54 -9.49 -9.44
N GLU A 218 -12.07 -8.98 -8.30
CA GLU A 218 -12.09 -7.54 -7.96
C GLU A 218 -11.37 -6.65 -8.99
N GLN A 219 -10.32 -7.17 -9.64
CA GLN A 219 -9.62 -6.51 -10.74
C GLN A 219 -10.59 -5.96 -11.82
N TYR A 220 -11.63 -6.73 -12.16
CA TYR A 220 -12.58 -6.35 -13.20
C TYR A 220 -13.47 -5.21 -12.74
N ILE A 221 -13.81 -5.19 -11.45
CA ILE A 221 -14.57 -4.11 -10.82
C ILE A 221 -13.77 -2.81 -10.93
N TRP A 222 -12.49 -2.82 -10.54
CA TRP A 222 -11.62 -1.65 -10.66
C TRP A 222 -11.48 -1.16 -12.11
N HIS A 223 -11.16 -2.04 -13.06
CA HIS A 223 -11.00 -1.63 -14.46
C HIS A 223 -12.30 -1.08 -15.07
N PHE A 224 -13.43 -1.74 -14.81
CA PHE A 224 -14.72 -1.34 -15.36
C PHE A 224 -15.22 -0.02 -14.76
N LEU A 225 -15.15 0.13 -13.44
CA LEU A 225 -15.62 1.32 -12.76
C LEU A 225 -14.74 2.54 -13.07
N THR A 226 -13.42 2.39 -13.11
CA THR A 226 -12.49 3.47 -13.45
C THR A 226 -12.67 3.92 -14.90
N SER A 227 -12.80 2.99 -15.87
CA SER A 227 -13.05 3.38 -17.27
C SER A 227 -14.40 4.07 -17.47
N SER A 228 -15.44 3.59 -16.80
CA SER A 228 -16.78 4.21 -16.82
C SER A 228 -16.78 5.62 -16.24
N PHE A 229 -16.01 5.87 -15.17
CA PHE A 229 -15.82 7.21 -14.63
C PHE A 229 -15.20 8.18 -15.66
N TYR A 230 -14.13 7.78 -16.34
CA TYR A 230 -13.51 8.61 -17.37
C TYR A 230 -14.42 8.79 -18.60
N LEU A 231 -15.31 7.84 -18.92
CA LEU A 231 -16.35 8.03 -19.93
C LEU A 231 -17.40 9.07 -19.53
N ILE A 232 -17.77 9.15 -18.25
CA ILE A 232 -18.66 10.20 -17.73
C ILE A 232 -18.00 11.57 -17.87
N ILE A 233 -16.70 11.68 -17.53
CA ILE A 233 -15.92 12.91 -17.75
C ILE A 233 -15.89 13.26 -19.24
N LEU A 234 -15.60 12.29 -20.12
CA LEU A 234 -15.57 12.49 -21.57
C LEU A 234 -16.91 13.03 -22.07
N ARG A 235 -18.02 12.41 -21.65
CA ARG A 235 -19.38 12.86 -21.99
C ARG A 235 -19.61 14.30 -21.54
N LYS A 236 -19.20 14.67 -20.32
CA LYS A 236 -19.33 16.04 -19.78
C LYS A 236 -18.59 17.05 -20.65
N ILE A 237 -17.37 16.74 -21.08
CA ILE A 237 -16.58 17.62 -21.95
C ILE A 237 -17.23 17.75 -23.34
N VAL A 238 -17.69 16.64 -23.94
CA VAL A 238 -18.39 16.67 -25.24
C VAL A 238 -19.66 17.51 -25.18
N GLN A 239 -20.49 17.32 -24.14
CA GLN A 239 -21.71 18.10 -23.95
C GLN A 239 -21.40 19.60 -23.85
N PHE A 240 -20.34 19.96 -23.14
CA PHE A 240 -19.93 21.35 -23.03
C PHE A 240 -19.49 21.94 -24.39
N LEU A 241 -18.71 21.18 -25.18
CA LEU A 241 -18.28 21.60 -26.51
C LEU A 241 -19.45 21.84 -27.47
N VAL A 242 -20.47 20.97 -27.42
CA VAL A 242 -21.68 21.07 -28.27
C VAL A 242 -22.55 22.26 -27.88
N ILE A 243 -22.75 22.51 -26.58
CA ILE A 243 -23.56 23.64 -26.10
C ILE A 243 -22.85 24.97 -26.39
N GLY A 244 -21.53 25.03 -26.21
CA GLY A 244 -20.71 26.21 -26.48
C GLY A 244 -20.67 26.63 -27.96
N THR A 245 -21.01 25.73 -28.89
CA THR A 245 -21.12 26.07 -30.33
C THR A 245 -22.44 26.76 -30.69
N GLY A 246 -23.48 26.67 -29.85
CA GLY A 246 -24.81 27.24 -30.10
C GLY A 246 -25.00 28.71 -29.69
N GLN A 247 -24.14 29.24 -28.81
CA GLN A 247 -24.18 30.63 -28.36
C GLN A 247 -23.01 31.42 -28.99
N GLY A 248 -23.30 32.20 -30.04
CA GLY A 248 -22.30 32.90 -30.86
C GLY A 248 -21.48 33.98 -30.14
N LEU A 249 -20.43 33.59 -29.40
CA LEU A 249 -19.45 34.50 -28.77
C LEU A 249 -18.01 34.18 -29.22
N PHE A 250 -17.74 34.32 -30.52
CA PHE A 250 -16.64 33.66 -31.25
C PHE A 250 -15.19 33.97 -30.78
N THR A 251 -14.92 35.06 -30.06
CA THR A 251 -13.54 35.51 -29.75
C THR A 251 -13.00 35.07 -28.39
N LEU A 252 -13.85 34.99 -27.34
CA LEU A 252 -13.46 34.38 -26.04
C LEU A 252 -13.39 32.84 -26.15
N ILE A 253 -14.16 32.27 -27.10
CA ILE A 253 -14.32 30.84 -27.33
C ILE A 253 -13.07 30.18 -27.93
N ARG A 254 -12.23 30.89 -28.73
CA ARG A 254 -11.11 30.25 -29.43
C ARG A 254 -10.02 29.69 -28.49
N GLY A 255 -9.72 30.40 -27.39
CA GLY A 255 -8.79 29.93 -26.36
C GLY A 255 -9.37 28.81 -25.49
N GLN A 256 -10.67 28.86 -25.20
CA GLN A 256 -11.39 27.85 -24.41
C GLN A 256 -11.58 26.54 -25.18
N ASN A 257 -11.82 26.61 -26.49
CA ASN A 257 -11.93 25.43 -27.35
C ASN A 257 -10.61 24.65 -27.43
N SER A 258 -9.47 25.34 -27.58
CA SER A 258 -8.14 24.68 -27.61
C SER A 258 -7.86 23.88 -26.33
N ARG A 259 -8.16 24.46 -25.16
CA ARG A 259 -8.04 23.77 -23.86
C ARG A 259 -8.97 22.56 -23.77
N SER A 260 -10.21 22.71 -24.22
CA SER A 260 -11.20 21.63 -24.21
C SER A 260 -10.79 20.45 -25.11
N TYR A 261 -10.15 20.71 -26.27
CA TYR A 261 -9.59 19.65 -27.12
C TYR A 261 -8.43 18.90 -26.44
N ILE A 262 -7.53 19.60 -25.74
CA ILE A 262 -6.44 18.97 -24.98
C ILE A 262 -7.00 18.08 -23.85
N GLN A 263 -8.07 18.53 -23.19
CA GLN A 263 -8.76 17.74 -22.16
C GLN A 263 -9.42 16.49 -22.73
N MET A 264 -10.14 16.62 -23.85
CA MET A 264 -10.70 15.49 -24.57
C MET A 264 -9.62 14.47 -24.94
N PHE A 265 -8.52 14.94 -25.53
CA PHE A 265 -7.40 14.09 -25.90
C PHE A 265 -6.79 13.39 -24.68
N SER A 266 -6.63 14.10 -23.57
CA SER A 266 -6.11 13.55 -22.32
C SER A 266 -6.99 12.41 -21.80
N VAL A 267 -8.32 12.59 -21.77
CA VAL A 267 -9.25 11.53 -21.31
C VAL A 267 -9.27 10.34 -22.27
N ILE A 268 -9.24 10.58 -23.58
CA ILE A 268 -9.13 9.50 -24.59
C ILE A 268 -7.84 8.72 -24.38
N LEU A 269 -6.72 9.40 -24.14
CA LEU A 269 -5.43 8.76 -23.88
C LEU A 269 -5.47 7.88 -22.62
N ILE A 270 -6.12 8.35 -21.54
CA ILE A 270 -6.33 7.57 -20.31
C ILE A 270 -7.12 6.28 -20.61
N LEU A 271 -8.22 6.39 -21.36
CA LEU A 271 -9.08 5.27 -21.72
C LEU A 271 -8.35 4.24 -22.60
N MET A 272 -7.60 4.71 -23.60
CA MET A 272 -6.82 3.85 -24.50
C MET A 272 -5.72 3.11 -23.73
N ALA A 273 -4.95 3.81 -22.90
CA ALA A 273 -3.93 3.18 -22.06
C ALA A 273 -4.57 2.16 -21.09
N GLY A 274 -5.72 2.49 -20.49
CA GLY A 274 -6.44 1.59 -19.59
C GLY A 274 -6.95 0.33 -20.29
N ARG A 275 -7.38 0.45 -21.55
CA ARG A 275 -7.83 -0.70 -22.36
C ARG A 275 -6.68 -1.65 -22.69
N ILE A 276 -5.51 -1.10 -23.05
CA ILE A 276 -4.31 -1.89 -23.33
C ILE A 276 -3.85 -2.60 -22.05
N MET A 277 -3.77 -1.88 -20.94
CA MET A 277 -3.34 -2.43 -19.64
C MET A 277 -4.26 -3.54 -19.12
N ARG A 278 -5.58 -3.39 -19.25
CA ARG A 278 -6.53 -4.46 -18.89
C ARG A 278 -6.30 -5.74 -19.71
N SER A 279 -5.86 -5.61 -20.95
CA SER A 279 -5.60 -6.76 -21.83
C SER A 279 -4.22 -7.36 -21.59
N TRP A 280 -3.37 -6.68 -20.80
CA TRP A 280 -1.99 -7.08 -20.56
C TRP A 280 -1.89 -8.31 -19.66
N HIS A 281 -2.68 -8.30 -18.58
CA HIS A 281 -2.91 -9.44 -17.70
C HIS A 281 -4.42 -9.59 -17.51
N GLN A 282 -4.94 -10.78 -17.82
CA GLN A 282 -6.27 -11.18 -17.40
C GLN A 282 -6.07 -12.10 -16.20
N GLY A 283 -6.20 -11.55 -14.99
CA GLY A 283 -6.19 -12.38 -13.79
C GLY A 283 -7.52 -13.12 -13.62
N GLY A 284 -7.71 -13.75 -12.47
CA GLY A 284 -8.97 -14.40 -12.11
C GLY A 284 -9.04 -15.84 -12.57
N VAL A 285 -9.60 -16.72 -11.72
CA VAL A 285 -9.59 -18.17 -11.95
C VAL A 285 -10.38 -18.53 -13.21
N ASN A 286 -11.46 -17.79 -13.50
CA ASN A 286 -12.34 -18.07 -14.64
C ASN A 286 -11.68 -17.78 -16.00
N TRP A 287 -10.79 -16.79 -16.05
CA TRP A 287 -10.21 -16.28 -17.31
C TRP A 287 -8.73 -16.65 -17.47
N ALA A 288 -8.12 -17.28 -16.47
CA ALA A 288 -6.70 -17.69 -16.49
C ALA A 288 -6.30 -18.59 -17.68
N HIS A 289 -7.27 -19.32 -18.25
CA HIS A 289 -7.06 -20.19 -19.41
C HIS A 289 -6.92 -19.42 -20.72
N LEU A 290 -7.37 -18.16 -20.79
CA LEU A 290 -7.20 -17.33 -21.97
C LEU A 290 -5.77 -16.78 -22.05
N PRO A 291 -5.22 -16.65 -23.27
CA PRO A 291 -3.89 -16.13 -23.43
C PRO A 291 -3.89 -14.59 -23.42
N ASP A 292 -3.08 -14.02 -22.52
CA ASP A 292 -2.95 -12.57 -22.31
C ASP A 292 -1.73 -12.00 -23.04
N ILE A 293 -1.67 -10.68 -23.27
CA ILE A 293 -0.54 -10.06 -24.00
C ILE A 293 0.80 -10.43 -23.35
N SER A 294 0.88 -10.48 -22.02
CA SER A 294 2.08 -10.91 -21.30
C SER A 294 2.50 -12.34 -21.66
N LYS A 295 1.56 -13.31 -21.64
CA LYS A 295 1.81 -14.72 -22.02
C LYS A 295 2.17 -14.85 -23.50
N TRP A 296 1.51 -14.10 -24.38
CA TRP A 296 1.84 -14.05 -25.82
C TRP A 296 3.27 -13.54 -26.03
N LEU A 297 3.69 -12.53 -25.27
CA LEU A 297 5.02 -11.97 -25.35
C LEU A 297 6.09 -12.95 -24.87
N GLU A 298 5.82 -13.67 -23.78
CA GLU A 298 6.69 -14.72 -23.28
C GLU A 298 6.85 -15.87 -24.29
N GLN A 299 5.76 -16.27 -24.94
CA GLN A 299 5.76 -17.30 -25.99
C GLN A 299 6.47 -16.84 -27.27
N ALA A 300 6.36 -15.57 -27.64
CA ALA A 300 7.01 -15.01 -28.83
C ALA A 300 8.54 -15.01 -28.73
N GLY A 301 9.08 -15.01 -27.52
CA GLY A 301 10.50 -15.16 -27.23
C GLY A 301 11.17 -13.94 -26.63
N LYS A 302 12.42 -14.14 -26.19
CA LYS A 302 13.20 -13.17 -25.41
C LYS A 302 13.47 -11.85 -26.17
N ASP A 303 13.62 -11.91 -27.49
CA ASP A 303 13.93 -10.73 -28.31
C ASP A 303 12.77 -9.72 -28.36
N TYR A 304 11.52 -10.22 -28.37
CA TYR A 304 10.33 -9.37 -28.32
C TYR A 304 10.17 -8.72 -26.94
N VAL A 305 10.38 -9.48 -25.86
CA VAL A 305 10.38 -8.94 -24.48
C VAL A 305 11.39 -7.80 -24.36
N LYS A 306 12.62 -8.00 -24.85
CA LYS A 306 13.69 -6.98 -24.85
C LYS A 306 13.29 -5.75 -25.66
N SER A 307 12.69 -5.95 -26.84
CA SER A 307 12.22 -4.85 -27.69
C SER A 307 11.15 -4.00 -26.99
N ILE A 308 10.18 -4.64 -26.32
CA ILE A 308 9.15 -3.93 -25.55
C ILE A 308 9.75 -3.19 -24.35
N GLN A 309 10.73 -3.79 -23.67
CA GLN A 309 11.43 -3.14 -22.56
C GLN A 309 12.21 -1.90 -23.03
N LEU A 310 12.84 -1.94 -24.20
CA LEU A 310 13.52 -0.79 -24.81
C LEU A 310 12.54 0.31 -25.20
N VAL A 311 11.40 -0.04 -25.80
CA VAL A 311 10.33 0.92 -26.13
C VAL A 311 9.76 1.56 -24.87
N SER A 312 9.52 0.79 -23.82
CA SER A 312 9.06 1.30 -22.53
C SER A 312 10.08 2.26 -21.90
N TRP A 313 11.37 1.89 -21.91
CA TRP A 313 12.44 2.77 -21.44
C TRP A 313 12.46 4.10 -22.21
N LEU A 314 12.44 4.05 -23.55
CA LEU A 314 12.38 5.25 -24.40
C LEU A 314 11.15 6.11 -24.06
N LEU A 315 10.00 5.49 -23.83
CA LEU A 315 8.76 6.17 -23.48
C LEU A 315 8.86 6.86 -22.12
N VAL A 316 9.41 6.21 -21.09
CA VAL A 316 9.61 6.80 -19.75
C VAL A 316 10.58 7.99 -19.79
N ILE A 317 11.70 7.87 -20.53
CA ILE A 317 12.67 8.96 -20.68
C ILE A 317 12.07 10.13 -21.46
N SER A 318 11.42 9.87 -22.59
CA SER A 318 10.83 10.93 -23.42
C SER A 318 9.69 11.67 -22.70
N LEU A 319 8.79 10.97 -22.01
CA LEU A 319 7.74 11.59 -21.20
C LEU A 319 8.28 12.36 -20.00
N GLY A 320 9.33 11.83 -19.35
CA GLY A 320 10.07 12.54 -18.29
C GLY A 320 10.66 13.85 -18.79
N LEU A 321 11.37 13.84 -19.92
CA LEU A 321 11.94 15.06 -20.50
C LEU A 321 10.85 16.04 -20.98
N TYR A 322 9.80 15.54 -21.62
CA TYR A 322 8.68 16.37 -22.10
C TYR A 322 7.97 17.09 -20.95
N SER A 323 7.67 16.38 -19.85
CA SER A 323 7.03 16.98 -18.67
C SER A 323 7.91 18.04 -18.00
N LEU A 324 9.23 17.87 -18.00
CA LEU A 324 10.15 18.89 -17.48
C LEU A 324 10.23 20.12 -18.41
N LEU A 325 10.26 19.91 -19.73
CA LEU A 325 10.30 20.97 -20.74
C LEU A 325 8.99 21.76 -20.83
N SER A 326 7.85 21.11 -20.60
CA SER A 326 6.53 21.73 -20.64
C SER A 326 6.31 22.72 -19.50
N PHE A 327 7.11 22.66 -18.43
CA PHE A 327 6.99 23.55 -17.29
C PHE A 327 7.84 24.80 -17.50
N GLN A 328 7.31 25.98 -17.14
CA GLN A 328 7.92 27.30 -17.41
C GLN A 328 9.11 27.62 -16.47
N LEU A 329 10.02 26.67 -16.28
CA LEU A 329 11.26 26.89 -15.52
C LEU A 329 12.29 27.66 -16.34
N LYS A 330 13.28 28.22 -15.63
CA LYS A 330 14.49 28.74 -16.29
C LYS A 330 15.18 27.60 -17.06
N LYS A 331 15.52 27.87 -18.32
CA LYS A 331 16.16 26.91 -19.24
C LYS A 331 17.38 26.21 -18.63
N TYR A 332 18.19 26.91 -17.84
CA TYR A 332 19.37 26.33 -17.18
C TYR A 332 19.00 25.24 -16.16
N SER A 333 18.02 25.48 -15.29
CA SER A 333 17.57 24.51 -14.29
C SER A 333 16.97 23.26 -14.96
N VAL A 334 16.20 23.45 -16.03
CA VAL A 334 15.66 22.34 -16.84
C VAL A 334 16.79 21.51 -17.45
N MET A 335 17.84 22.14 -17.95
CA MET A 335 18.98 21.43 -18.54
C MET A 335 19.74 20.59 -17.51
N VAL A 336 19.98 21.12 -16.29
CA VAL A 336 20.68 20.40 -15.21
C VAL A 336 19.87 19.19 -14.72
N PHE A 337 18.58 19.39 -14.40
CA PHE A 337 17.70 18.29 -14.00
C PHE A 337 17.50 17.28 -15.14
N GLY A 338 17.29 17.74 -16.37
CA GLY A 338 17.16 16.86 -17.53
C GLY A 338 18.39 15.99 -17.74
N PHE A 339 19.60 16.56 -17.66
CA PHE A 339 20.85 15.82 -17.83
C PHE A 339 21.07 14.78 -16.73
N THR A 340 20.96 15.18 -15.47
CA THR A 340 21.23 14.31 -14.31
C THR A 340 20.31 13.09 -14.26
N PHE A 341 19.02 13.27 -14.54
CA PHE A 341 18.05 12.16 -14.56
C PHE A 341 18.16 11.31 -15.84
N SER A 342 18.53 11.91 -16.97
CA SER A 342 18.83 11.13 -18.20
C SER A 342 20.02 10.20 -18.01
N VAL A 343 21.08 10.63 -17.30
CA VAL A 343 22.22 9.76 -16.96
C VAL A 343 21.77 8.54 -16.15
N SER A 344 20.90 8.73 -15.16
CA SER A 344 20.31 7.61 -14.41
C SER A 344 19.50 6.68 -15.32
N GLY A 345 18.72 7.24 -16.25
CA GLY A 345 18.03 6.49 -17.29
C GLY A 345 18.96 5.63 -18.16
N MET A 346 20.10 6.16 -18.58
CA MET A 346 21.08 5.43 -19.38
C MET A 346 21.73 4.28 -18.61
N LEU A 347 21.95 4.42 -17.29
CA LEU A 347 22.46 3.33 -16.45
C LEU A 347 21.46 2.19 -16.35
N VAL A 348 20.16 2.49 -16.22
CA VAL A 348 19.10 1.47 -16.27
C VAL A 348 19.10 0.76 -17.62
N LEU A 349 19.22 1.50 -18.73
CA LEU A 349 19.33 0.91 -20.07
C LEU A 349 20.54 -0.03 -20.19
N GLN A 350 21.70 0.41 -19.70
CA GLN A 350 22.92 -0.41 -19.73
C GLN A 350 22.73 -1.73 -18.98
N GLN A 351 22.02 -1.70 -17.84
CA GLN A 351 21.70 -2.90 -17.10
C GLN A 351 20.71 -3.79 -17.87
N ILE A 352 19.67 -3.22 -18.49
CA ILE A 352 18.70 -3.96 -19.32
C ILE A 352 19.41 -4.67 -20.48
N LEU A 353 20.33 -3.99 -21.15
CA LEU A 353 21.11 -4.56 -22.25
C LEU A 353 22.09 -5.64 -21.77
N SER A 354 22.75 -5.44 -20.62
CA SER A 354 23.76 -6.35 -20.08
C SER A 354 23.19 -7.61 -19.41
N TYR A 355 21.97 -7.56 -18.87
CA TYR A 355 21.41 -8.63 -18.03
C TYR A 355 21.08 -9.91 -18.81
N GLN A 356 20.83 -9.83 -20.11
CA GLN A 356 20.30 -10.97 -20.87
C GLN A 356 21.35 -11.71 -21.72
N ASP A 357 22.45 -11.05 -22.11
CA ASP A 357 23.53 -11.66 -22.90
C ASP A 357 24.44 -12.58 -22.05
N THR A 358 24.28 -12.58 -20.71
CA THR A 358 25.20 -13.24 -19.76
C THR A 358 24.51 -14.18 -18.77
N ALA A 359 23.44 -14.86 -19.18
CA ALA A 359 22.78 -15.90 -18.38
C ALA A 359 23.71 -17.08 -17.99
N PHE A 360 24.97 -17.12 -18.47
CA PHE A 360 25.90 -18.21 -18.17
C PHE A 360 27.31 -17.83 -17.67
N THR A 361 27.79 -16.57 -17.68
CA THR A 361 29.25 -16.36 -17.48
C THR A 361 29.75 -15.03 -16.88
N ALA A 362 28.93 -14.07 -16.47
CA ALA A 362 29.43 -12.83 -15.84
C ALA A 362 29.24 -12.85 -14.32
N SER A 363 30.32 -12.59 -13.57
CA SER A 363 30.39 -12.64 -12.10
C SER A 363 29.21 -11.96 -11.41
N SER A 364 28.43 -12.72 -10.66
CA SER A 364 27.23 -12.28 -9.92
C SER A 364 27.47 -11.00 -9.11
N TYR A 365 28.69 -10.83 -8.59
CA TYR A 365 29.09 -9.68 -7.80
C TYR A 365 29.07 -8.35 -8.57
N ALA A 366 29.56 -8.32 -9.81
CA ALA A 366 29.62 -7.09 -10.60
C ALA A 366 28.22 -6.61 -11.03
N ALA A 367 27.32 -7.55 -11.36
CA ALA A 367 25.94 -7.24 -11.71
C ALA A 367 25.16 -6.71 -10.49
N VAL A 368 25.33 -7.33 -9.32
CA VAL A 368 24.73 -6.86 -8.05
C VAL A 368 25.25 -5.47 -7.68
N SER A 369 26.56 -5.23 -7.80
CA SER A 369 27.16 -3.92 -7.54
C SER A 369 26.60 -2.82 -8.47
N ARG A 370 26.41 -3.08 -9.76
CA ARG A 370 25.77 -2.12 -10.69
C ARG A 370 24.35 -1.75 -10.27
N VAL A 371 23.53 -2.74 -9.88
CA VAL A 371 22.17 -2.51 -9.39
C VAL A 371 22.17 -1.67 -8.11
N GLN A 372 23.09 -1.95 -7.18
CA GLN A 372 23.24 -1.17 -5.94
C GLN A 372 23.64 0.28 -6.22
N ILE A 373 24.52 0.51 -7.21
CA ILE A 373 24.88 1.87 -7.66
C ILE A 373 23.65 2.59 -8.22
N ILE A 374 22.81 1.91 -8.99
CA ILE A 374 21.55 2.49 -9.52
C ILE A 374 20.60 2.86 -8.37
N TYR A 375 20.42 2.00 -7.36
CA TYR A 375 19.60 2.33 -6.19
C TYR A 375 20.13 3.54 -5.43
N ALA A 376 21.44 3.57 -5.17
CA ALA A 376 22.08 4.70 -4.48
C ALA A 376 21.90 6.00 -5.28
N LEU A 377 22.07 5.97 -6.60
CA LEU A 377 21.91 7.13 -7.46
C LEU A 377 20.45 7.62 -7.51
N LEU A 378 19.48 6.72 -7.70
CA LEU A 378 18.05 7.07 -7.70
C LEU A 378 17.60 7.63 -6.35
N GLY A 379 18.08 7.04 -5.25
CA GLY A 379 17.88 7.55 -3.90
C GLY A 379 18.48 8.95 -3.73
N LEU A 380 19.74 9.14 -4.11
CA LEU A 380 20.41 10.43 -4.02
C LEU A 380 19.72 11.51 -4.86
N LEU A 381 19.26 11.19 -6.06
CA LEU A 381 18.52 12.12 -6.93
C LEU A 381 17.17 12.52 -6.32
N THR A 382 16.43 11.57 -5.75
CA THR A 382 15.12 11.85 -5.13
C THR A 382 15.26 12.64 -3.83
N PHE A 383 16.11 12.22 -2.90
CA PHE A 383 16.38 12.96 -1.66
C PHE A 383 17.01 14.33 -1.98
N GLY A 384 17.97 14.37 -2.90
CA GLY A 384 18.58 15.60 -3.39
C GLY A 384 17.55 16.56 -3.97
N ALA A 385 16.58 16.09 -4.76
CA ALA A 385 15.51 16.94 -5.27
C ALA A 385 14.66 17.53 -4.13
N VAL A 386 14.24 16.72 -3.15
CA VAL A 386 13.41 17.19 -2.01
C VAL A 386 14.10 18.29 -1.22
N PHE A 387 15.38 18.09 -0.87
CA PHE A 387 16.10 19.04 -0.01
C PHE A 387 16.71 20.21 -0.76
N SER A 388 17.10 20.06 -2.03
CA SER A 388 17.84 21.10 -2.75
C SER A 388 16.93 22.03 -3.55
N VAL A 389 15.88 21.50 -4.18
CA VAL A 389 15.00 22.26 -5.08
C VAL A 389 14.38 23.49 -4.39
N PRO A 390 13.81 23.39 -3.18
CA PRO A 390 13.17 24.54 -2.52
C PRO A 390 14.14 25.68 -2.21
N TRP A 391 15.44 25.40 -2.12
CA TRP A 391 16.50 26.39 -1.88
C TRP A 391 17.05 26.97 -3.17
N LEU A 392 17.19 26.16 -4.21
CA LEU A 392 17.79 26.54 -5.49
C LEU A 392 16.82 27.26 -6.42
N MET A 393 15.51 27.08 -6.23
CA MET A 393 14.53 27.68 -7.15
C MET A 393 14.63 29.22 -7.12
N PRO A 394 14.73 29.86 -8.30
CA PRO A 394 14.96 31.30 -8.40
C PRO A 394 13.70 32.05 -7.99
N ILE A 395 13.84 32.93 -7.01
CA ILE A 395 12.77 33.86 -6.64
C ILE A 395 12.81 35.01 -7.67
N PRO A 396 11.68 35.37 -8.32
CA PRO A 396 11.67 36.51 -9.22
C PRO A 396 12.11 37.78 -8.49
N ASN A 397 12.98 38.58 -9.11
CA ASN A 397 13.51 39.79 -8.49
C ASN A 397 12.45 40.92 -8.61
N PRO A 398 12.07 41.62 -7.53
CA PRO A 398 11.06 42.68 -7.60
C PRO A 398 11.43 43.82 -8.57
N LYS A 399 12.73 44.06 -8.79
CA LYS A 399 13.26 45.12 -9.67
C LYS A 399 12.85 44.97 -11.15
N THR A 400 12.47 43.77 -11.60
CA THR A 400 11.96 43.52 -12.97
C THR A 400 10.45 43.74 -13.14
N ALA A 401 9.70 43.92 -12.04
CA ALA A 401 8.25 44.14 -12.06
C ALA A 401 7.85 45.61 -11.79
N SER A 402 8.82 46.47 -11.43
CA SER A 402 8.59 47.83 -10.95
C SER A 402 8.74 48.91 -12.03
N SER A 403 8.44 48.63 -13.30
CA SER A 403 8.48 49.66 -14.36
C SER A 403 7.36 50.70 -14.28
N HIS A 404 6.53 50.67 -13.24
CA HIS A 404 5.56 51.73 -12.95
C HIS A 404 5.77 52.21 -11.51
N ASP A 405 6.23 53.46 -11.39
CA ASP A 405 6.33 54.22 -10.15
C ASP A 405 4.94 54.29 -9.48
N VAL A 406 4.73 53.45 -8.46
CA VAL A 406 3.53 53.48 -7.61
C VAL A 406 4.00 53.48 -6.16
N CYS A 407 3.53 54.49 -5.42
CA CYS A 407 3.76 54.67 -3.98
C CYS A 407 3.58 53.34 -3.22
N LEU A 408 4.65 52.93 -2.52
CA LEU A 408 4.79 51.60 -1.94
C LEU A 408 3.96 51.47 -0.65
N SER A 409 2.68 51.12 -0.77
CA SER A 409 1.83 50.85 0.40
C SER A 409 2.24 49.54 1.09
N ASN A 410 2.09 49.47 2.42
CA ASN A 410 2.36 48.24 3.19
C ASN A 410 1.57 47.01 2.68
N ASN A 411 0.36 47.24 2.14
CA ASN A 411 -0.49 46.19 1.58
C ASN A 411 0.11 45.59 0.29
N PHE A 412 0.66 46.44 -0.59
CA PHE A 412 1.32 46.01 -1.82
C PHE A 412 2.57 45.16 -1.55
N LEU A 413 3.34 45.53 -0.52
CA LEU A 413 4.54 44.77 -0.13
C LEU A 413 4.15 43.37 0.37
N VAL A 414 3.13 43.27 1.24
CA VAL A 414 2.61 41.98 1.75
C VAL A 414 2.11 41.09 0.60
N ASP A 415 1.46 41.68 -0.40
CA ASP A 415 0.99 40.98 -1.59
C ASP A 415 2.15 40.39 -2.42
N ILE A 416 3.23 41.16 -2.57
CA ILE A 416 4.46 40.71 -3.23
C ILE A 416 5.07 39.50 -2.49
N LYS A 417 5.21 39.58 -1.16
CA LYS A 417 5.77 38.48 -0.34
C LYS A 417 4.99 37.17 -0.54
N ARG A 418 3.66 37.24 -0.54
CA ARG A 418 2.81 36.06 -0.68
C ARG A 418 2.82 35.50 -2.10
N LYS A 419 2.90 36.36 -3.12
CA LYS A 419 3.07 35.94 -4.53
C LYS A 419 4.37 35.17 -4.73
N PHE A 420 5.46 35.59 -4.09
CA PHE A 420 6.73 34.86 -4.12
C PHE A 420 6.67 33.51 -3.43
N LEU A 421 6.04 33.44 -2.25
CA LEU A 421 5.84 32.18 -1.54
C LEU A 421 5.06 31.18 -2.40
N LEU A 422 3.94 31.61 -3.00
CA LEU A 422 3.08 30.77 -3.82
C LEU A 422 3.80 30.25 -5.07
N LEU A 423 4.50 31.14 -5.80
CA LEU A 423 5.22 30.77 -7.01
C LEU A 423 6.39 29.83 -6.70
N GLY A 424 7.19 30.15 -5.68
CA GLY A 424 8.30 29.30 -5.25
C GLY A 424 7.85 27.92 -4.78
N PHE A 425 6.74 27.86 -4.04
CA PHE A 425 6.12 26.61 -3.61
C PHE A 425 5.64 25.77 -4.80
N ARG A 426 4.92 26.39 -5.74
CA ARG A 426 4.40 25.72 -6.94
C ARG A 426 5.52 25.14 -7.79
N ASP A 427 6.53 25.95 -8.10
CA ASP A 427 7.63 25.53 -8.98
C ASP A 427 8.47 24.43 -8.32
N SER A 428 8.66 24.51 -7.00
CA SER A 428 9.43 23.52 -6.25
C SER A 428 8.67 22.18 -6.13
N THR A 429 7.38 22.21 -5.78
CA THR A 429 6.55 21.00 -5.69
C THR A 429 6.37 20.31 -7.04
N TYR A 430 6.31 21.06 -8.15
CA TYR A 430 6.31 20.48 -9.50
C TYR A 430 7.55 19.64 -9.76
N VAL A 431 8.74 20.22 -9.56
CA VAL A 431 10.02 19.56 -9.86
C VAL A 431 10.26 18.38 -8.94
N ILE A 432 9.90 18.48 -7.66
CA ILE A 432 10.01 17.37 -6.71
C ILE A 432 9.06 16.23 -7.11
N GLY A 433 7.80 16.54 -7.44
CA GLY A 433 6.83 15.53 -7.89
C GLY A 433 7.26 14.87 -9.22
N TRP A 434 7.80 15.64 -10.15
CA TRP A 434 8.41 15.12 -11.38
C TRP A 434 9.57 14.15 -11.09
N ALA A 435 10.48 14.54 -10.20
CA ALA A 435 11.61 13.71 -9.81
C ALA A 435 11.16 12.39 -9.17
N TYR A 436 10.13 12.42 -8.30
CA TYR A 436 9.54 11.22 -7.73
C TYR A 436 8.97 10.29 -8.80
N MET A 437 8.15 10.83 -9.71
CA MET A 437 7.52 10.05 -10.76
C MET A 437 8.55 9.39 -11.67
N HIS A 438 9.56 10.17 -12.10
CA HIS A 438 10.58 9.68 -13.01
C HIS A 438 11.48 8.63 -12.36
N CYS A 439 12.03 8.91 -11.17
CA CYS A 439 12.86 7.95 -10.45
C CYS A 439 12.08 6.68 -10.05
N TRP A 440 10.80 6.81 -9.68
CA TRP A 440 9.97 5.64 -9.38
C TRP A 440 9.76 4.78 -10.61
N CYS A 441 9.47 5.37 -11.78
CA CYS A 441 9.34 4.60 -13.02
C CYS A 441 10.66 3.89 -13.39
N LEU A 442 11.81 4.58 -13.27
CA LEU A 442 13.13 3.97 -13.50
C LEU A 442 13.42 2.81 -12.53
N LEU A 443 13.06 2.98 -11.26
CA LEU A 443 13.17 1.91 -10.25
C LEU A 443 12.28 0.72 -10.61
N GLN A 444 11.04 0.96 -11.04
CA GLN A 444 10.12 -0.12 -11.42
C GLN A 444 10.54 -0.82 -12.72
N LEU A 445 11.14 -0.13 -13.69
CA LEU A 445 11.73 -0.75 -14.89
C LEU A 445 12.88 -1.72 -14.55
N LEU A 446 13.54 -1.52 -13.42
CA LEU A 446 14.62 -2.38 -12.92
C LEU A 446 14.09 -3.55 -12.08
N LEU A 447 13.04 -3.32 -11.29
CA LEU A 447 12.53 -4.28 -10.31
C LEU A 447 11.43 -5.21 -10.83
N GLN A 448 10.54 -4.68 -11.68
CA GLN A 448 9.43 -5.46 -12.22
C GLN A 448 9.91 -6.50 -13.21
N GLN A 449 9.08 -7.52 -13.44
CA GLN A 449 9.30 -8.46 -14.53
C GLN A 449 9.42 -7.72 -15.87
N PRO A 450 10.31 -8.14 -16.79
CA PRO A 450 10.52 -7.46 -18.06
C PRO A 450 9.25 -7.29 -18.91
N THR A 451 8.32 -8.25 -18.80
CA THR A 451 6.99 -8.24 -19.43
C THR A 451 6.09 -7.09 -18.92
N ASN A 452 6.31 -6.63 -17.69
CA ASN A 452 5.54 -5.57 -17.03
C ASN A 452 6.10 -4.16 -17.29
N SER A 453 7.20 -4.05 -18.02
CA SER A 453 7.82 -2.76 -18.36
C SER A 453 6.87 -1.82 -19.11
N MET A 454 6.09 -2.32 -20.07
CA MET A 454 5.16 -1.49 -20.85
C MET A 454 3.96 -0.98 -20.01
N PRO A 455 3.29 -1.80 -19.18
CA PRO A 455 2.32 -1.32 -18.20
C PRO A 455 2.83 -0.16 -17.32
N VAL A 456 4.08 -0.22 -16.83
CA VAL A 456 4.67 0.87 -16.03
C VAL A 456 4.68 2.19 -16.83
N ALA A 457 5.08 2.15 -18.10
CA ALA A 457 5.08 3.35 -18.94
C ALA A 457 3.65 3.84 -19.27
N LEU A 458 2.70 2.93 -19.49
CA LEU A 458 1.30 3.28 -19.71
C LEU A 458 0.65 3.90 -18.47
N LEU A 459 1.01 3.45 -17.26
CA LEU A 459 0.57 4.09 -16.01
C LEU A 459 1.10 5.52 -15.90
N LEU A 460 2.37 5.76 -16.26
CA LEU A 460 2.93 7.10 -16.32
C LEU A 460 2.16 7.99 -17.32
N VAL A 461 1.81 7.46 -18.49
CA VAL A 461 0.97 8.15 -19.49
C VAL A 461 -0.38 8.54 -18.88
N GLN A 462 -1.08 7.62 -18.21
CA GLN A 462 -2.39 7.91 -17.62
C GLN A 462 -2.30 9.00 -16.54
N ILE A 463 -1.28 8.95 -15.69
CA ILE A 463 -1.08 9.95 -14.64
C ILE A 463 -0.78 11.31 -15.25
N LEU A 464 0.17 11.41 -16.20
CA LEU A 464 0.49 12.68 -16.87
C LEU A 464 -0.70 13.25 -17.64
N ALA A 465 -1.50 12.41 -18.29
CA ALA A 465 -2.74 12.81 -18.95
C ALA A 465 -3.77 13.35 -17.96
N SER A 466 -3.93 12.73 -16.78
CA SER A 466 -4.78 13.23 -15.70
C SER A 466 -4.32 14.59 -15.19
N MET A 467 -3.00 14.82 -15.13
CA MET A 467 -2.44 16.12 -14.77
C MET A 467 -2.68 17.18 -15.86
N CYS A 468 -2.55 16.81 -17.14
CA CYS A 468 -2.87 17.69 -18.27
C CYS A 468 -4.35 18.10 -18.30
N TYR A 469 -5.24 17.17 -17.93
CA TYR A 469 -6.66 17.45 -17.76
C TYR A 469 -6.89 18.49 -16.64
N SER A 470 -6.25 18.29 -15.49
CA SER A 470 -6.42 19.13 -14.29
C SER A 470 -5.86 20.55 -14.47
N SER A 471 -4.76 20.70 -15.20
CA SER A 471 -4.09 21.99 -15.46
C SER A 471 -4.87 22.88 -16.45
N ASN A 472 -5.52 22.27 -17.45
CA ASN A 472 -6.24 23.01 -18.49
C ASN A 472 -7.72 23.29 -18.15
N GLY A 473 -8.16 22.92 -16.95
CA GLY A 473 -9.56 22.95 -16.51
C GLY A 473 -10.08 24.31 -16.07
N GLY A 474 -10.78 25.00 -16.97
CA GLY A 474 -11.65 26.14 -16.65
C GLY A 474 -13.06 25.76 -16.16
N GLN A 475 -13.37 24.46 -15.97
CA GLN A 475 -14.68 23.98 -15.55
C GLN A 475 -14.56 22.88 -14.51
N HIS A 476 -15.12 23.16 -13.33
CA HIS A 476 -14.71 22.58 -12.06
C HIS A 476 -15.24 21.15 -11.86
N LEU A 477 -14.42 20.15 -12.21
CA LEU A 477 -14.44 18.89 -11.45
C LEU A 477 -13.97 19.25 -10.02
N LYS A 478 -14.74 18.84 -9.00
CA LYS A 478 -14.35 19.11 -7.62
C LYS A 478 -12.99 18.45 -7.34
N GLN A 479 -12.13 19.13 -6.60
CA GLN A 479 -10.76 18.68 -6.33
C GLN A 479 -10.71 17.28 -5.69
N TRP A 480 -11.68 16.96 -4.82
CA TRP A 480 -11.76 15.63 -4.21
C TRP A 480 -12.08 14.52 -5.23
N VAL A 481 -12.84 14.82 -6.28
CA VAL A 481 -13.17 13.88 -7.36
C VAL A 481 -11.93 13.59 -8.22
N GLU A 482 -11.13 14.62 -8.53
CA GLU A 482 -9.85 14.46 -9.23
C GLU A 482 -8.86 13.59 -8.42
N VAL A 483 -8.76 13.83 -7.11
CA VAL A 483 -7.91 13.04 -6.22
C VAL A 483 -8.40 11.60 -6.11
N ALA A 484 -9.72 11.38 -6.01
CA ALA A 484 -10.30 10.03 -6.02
C ALA A 484 -10.02 9.30 -7.34
N ALA A 485 -10.10 10.00 -8.47
CA ALA A 485 -9.80 9.45 -9.79
C ALA A 485 -8.35 8.96 -9.92
N LEU A 486 -7.39 9.73 -9.41
CA LEU A 486 -5.99 9.32 -9.35
C LEU A 486 -5.80 8.10 -8.43
N TYR A 487 -6.43 8.08 -7.26
CA TYR A 487 -6.41 6.91 -6.37
C TYR A 487 -6.96 5.64 -7.06
N TYR A 488 -8.08 5.75 -7.77
CA TYR A 488 -8.67 4.63 -8.53
C TYR A 488 -7.78 4.18 -9.71
N LEU A 489 -7.06 5.11 -10.33
CA LEU A 489 -6.08 4.79 -11.36
C LEU A 489 -4.93 3.96 -10.78
N GLY A 490 -4.42 4.33 -9.60
CA GLY A 490 -3.40 3.56 -8.88
C GLY A 490 -3.87 2.16 -8.48
N MET A 491 -5.11 2.02 -7.99
CA MET A 491 -5.68 0.71 -7.65
C MET A 491 -5.94 -0.16 -8.89
N ALA A 492 -6.47 0.41 -9.97
CA ALA A 492 -6.63 -0.32 -11.23
C ALA A 492 -5.26 -0.72 -11.82
N GLY A 493 -4.25 0.13 -11.67
CA GLY A 493 -2.90 -0.17 -12.11
C GLY A 493 -2.18 -1.26 -11.31
N HIS A 494 -2.53 -1.45 -10.03
CA HIS A 494 -2.04 -2.57 -9.23
C HIS A 494 -2.38 -3.92 -9.89
N PHE A 495 -3.63 -4.08 -10.33
CA PHE A 495 -4.08 -5.28 -11.05
C PHE A 495 -3.55 -5.33 -12.50
N ALA A 496 -3.39 -4.18 -13.17
CA ALA A 496 -2.79 -4.13 -14.51
C ALA A 496 -1.36 -4.68 -14.57
N LEU A 497 -0.61 -4.60 -13.47
CA LEU A 497 0.73 -5.18 -13.33
C LEU A 497 0.73 -6.70 -13.08
N GLY A 498 -0.45 -7.36 -13.10
CA GLY A 498 -0.58 -8.81 -12.94
C GLY A 498 -0.73 -9.27 -11.50
N ASN A 499 -0.82 -8.35 -10.53
CA ASN A 499 -1.12 -8.69 -9.15
C ASN A 499 -2.58 -9.15 -9.02
N THR A 500 -2.82 -10.11 -8.13
CA THR A 500 -4.18 -10.53 -7.74
C THR A 500 -4.29 -10.55 -6.22
N ASN A 501 -5.48 -10.85 -5.69
CA ASN A 501 -5.68 -11.04 -4.26
C ASN A 501 -5.08 -12.35 -3.69
N THR A 502 -4.30 -13.09 -4.50
CA THR A 502 -3.63 -14.33 -4.10
C THR A 502 -2.14 -14.11 -3.85
N LEU A 503 -1.63 -14.67 -2.76
CA LEU A 503 -0.21 -14.55 -2.37
C LEU A 503 0.76 -15.12 -3.43
N ALA A 504 0.28 -15.97 -4.34
CA ALA A 504 1.08 -16.56 -5.41
C ALA A 504 1.54 -15.52 -6.45
N THR A 505 0.86 -14.38 -6.55
CA THR A 505 1.21 -13.33 -7.52
C THR A 505 2.29 -12.36 -7.04
N ILE A 506 2.70 -12.46 -5.77
CA ILE A 506 3.76 -11.62 -5.22
C ILE A 506 5.10 -12.03 -5.83
N ASP A 507 5.77 -11.09 -6.49
CA ASP A 507 7.06 -11.36 -7.13
C ASP A 507 8.20 -11.43 -6.10
N VAL A 508 8.45 -12.64 -5.62
CA VAL A 508 9.57 -12.94 -4.73
C VAL A 508 10.91 -12.86 -5.46
N ALA A 509 10.96 -13.16 -6.76
CA ALA A 509 12.22 -13.16 -7.53
C ALA A 509 12.74 -11.73 -7.72
N GLY A 510 11.86 -10.79 -8.08
CA GLY A 510 12.17 -9.37 -8.16
C GLY A 510 12.69 -8.78 -6.84
N ALA A 511 12.18 -9.29 -5.70
CA ALA A 511 12.57 -8.84 -4.36
C ALA A 511 14.03 -9.14 -3.97
N PHE A 512 14.75 -9.98 -4.74
CA PHE A 512 16.17 -10.27 -4.54
C PHE A 512 17.11 -9.55 -5.51
N ILE A 513 16.59 -8.70 -6.41
CA ILE A 513 17.40 -7.93 -7.36
C ILE A 513 18.27 -6.92 -6.58
N GLY A 514 19.59 -7.13 -6.60
CA GLY A 514 20.57 -6.24 -5.96
C GLY A 514 20.90 -6.57 -4.49
N ILE A 515 20.37 -7.67 -3.94
CA ILE A 515 20.67 -8.13 -2.58
C ILE A 515 21.85 -9.10 -2.62
N SER A 516 22.93 -8.79 -1.88
CA SER A 516 24.13 -9.64 -1.80
C SER A 516 24.07 -10.70 -0.70
N SER A 517 23.37 -10.43 0.41
CA SER A 517 23.18 -11.35 1.53
C SER A 517 21.69 -11.52 1.86
N HIS A 518 21.28 -12.76 2.13
CA HIS A 518 19.88 -13.07 2.44
C HIS A 518 19.41 -12.28 3.67
N SER A 519 18.50 -11.34 3.46
CA SER A 519 17.88 -10.53 4.50
C SER A 519 16.38 -10.47 4.27
N THR A 520 15.60 -10.91 5.26
CA THR A 520 14.14 -10.97 5.20
C THR A 520 13.51 -9.57 5.18
N LEU A 521 14.11 -8.62 5.90
CA LEU A 521 13.60 -7.25 5.97
C LEU A 521 13.75 -6.51 4.64
N LEU A 522 14.96 -6.53 4.04
CA LEU A 522 15.23 -5.80 2.80
C LEU A 522 14.44 -6.36 1.62
N SER A 523 14.38 -7.69 1.49
CA SER A 523 13.55 -8.36 0.49
C SER A 523 12.06 -8.07 0.72
N GLY A 524 11.59 -8.03 1.97
CA GLY A 524 10.22 -7.62 2.30
C GLY A 524 9.88 -6.19 1.86
N ILE A 525 10.79 -5.23 2.06
CA ILE A 525 10.62 -3.85 1.59
C ILE A 525 10.57 -3.80 0.06
N LEU A 526 11.47 -4.51 -0.63
CA LEU A 526 11.52 -4.52 -2.09
C LEU A 526 10.27 -5.18 -2.69
N MET A 527 9.82 -6.28 -2.10
CA MET A 527 8.58 -6.95 -2.43
C MET A 527 7.36 -6.04 -2.28
N PHE A 528 7.33 -5.22 -1.22
CA PHE A 528 6.30 -4.20 -1.04
C PHE A 528 6.36 -3.12 -2.13
N ILE A 529 7.56 -2.63 -2.47
CA ILE A 529 7.79 -1.63 -3.53
C ILE A 529 7.34 -2.17 -4.91
N ILE A 530 7.56 -3.45 -5.19
CA ILE A 530 7.14 -4.11 -6.44
C ILE A 530 5.62 -4.30 -6.47
N THR A 531 5.04 -4.82 -5.39
CA THR A 531 3.61 -5.14 -5.31
C THR A 531 2.75 -3.87 -5.36
N TYR A 532 3.13 -2.82 -4.63
CA TYR A 532 2.41 -1.55 -4.55
C TYR A 532 2.99 -0.47 -5.48
N ALA A 533 3.67 -0.89 -6.56
CA ALA A 533 4.29 -0.01 -7.53
C ALA A 533 3.33 1.06 -8.10
N SER A 534 2.13 0.65 -8.51
CA SER A 534 1.16 1.55 -9.13
C SER A 534 0.45 2.49 -8.13
N PRO A 535 -0.09 2.01 -7.00
CA PRO A 535 -0.64 2.91 -5.98
C PRO A 535 0.40 3.94 -5.49
N MET A 536 1.65 3.52 -5.24
CA MET A 536 2.71 4.46 -4.85
C MET A 536 3.02 5.49 -5.93
N LEU A 537 3.07 5.10 -7.20
CA LEU A 537 3.24 6.05 -8.30
C LEU A 537 2.11 7.10 -8.30
N SER A 538 0.87 6.70 -8.06
CA SER A 538 -0.25 7.63 -7.92
C SER A 538 -0.05 8.61 -6.75
N PHE A 539 0.36 8.14 -5.58
CA PHE A 539 0.60 9.02 -4.42
C PHE A 539 1.77 9.98 -4.66
N LEU A 540 2.89 9.49 -5.19
CA LEU A 540 4.04 10.33 -5.53
C LEU A 540 3.67 11.42 -6.55
N SER A 541 2.77 11.10 -7.49
CA SER A 541 2.24 12.06 -8.47
C SER A 541 1.45 13.21 -7.85
N MET A 542 0.86 13.00 -6.66
CA MET A 542 0.04 14.02 -5.99
C MET A 542 0.84 15.27 -5.62
N VAL A 543 2.15 15.14 -5.43
CA VAL A 543 3.04 16.30 -5.18
C VAL A 543 3.10 17.22 -6.40
N MET A 544 3.12 16.65 -7.60
CA MET A 544 3.06 17.42 -8.85
C MET A 544 1.64 17.94 -9.10
N TYR A 545 0.61 17.13 -8.81
CA TYR A 545 -0.80 17.54 -8.90
C TYR A 545 -1.09 18.81 -8.09
N ILE A 546 -0.59 18.89 -6.85
CA ILE A 546 -0.71 20.06 -5.98
C ILE A 546 -0.21 21.34 -6.68
N SER A 547 0.87 21.23 -7.46
CA SER A 547 1.43 22.36 -8.20
C SER A 547 0.61 22.74 -9.44
N MET A 548 0.14 21.72 -10.17
CA MET A 548 -0.58 21.90 -11.42
C MET A 548 -2.02 22.35 -11.22
N LYS A 549 -2.62 22.03 -10.07
CA LYS A 549 -3.94 22.56 -9.72
C LYS A 549 -3.80 24.05 -9.47
N GLU A 550 -4.45 24.84 -10.33
CA GLU A 550 -4.59 26.27 -10.10
C GLU A 550 -5.33 26.44 -8.77
N THR A 551 -4.60 26.84 -7.73
CA THR A 551 -5.13 27.07 -6.39
C THR A 551 -6.00 28.31 -6.48
N CYS A 552 -7.23 28.11 -6.94
CA CYS A 552 -8.34 29.04 -7.04
C CYS A 552 -7.91 30.50 -7.04
N SER A 553 -7.67 31.04 -8.24
CA SER A 553 -8.07 32.39 -8.64
C SER A 553 -8.10 33.37 -7.46
N LEU A 554 -7.03 34.14 -7.29
CA LEU A 554 -7.07 35.39 -6.55
C LEU A 554 -7.73 35.23 -5.16
N VAL A 555 -7.08 34.51 -4.24
CA VAL A 555 -7.37 34.73 -2.81
C VAL A 555 -7.26 36.24 -2.63
N ASN A 556 -8.38 36.95 -2.46
CA ASN A 556 -8.34 38.34 -2.07
C ASN A 556 -7.54 38.37 -0.77
N LEU A 557 -6.35 38.91 -0.90
CA LEU A 557 -5.17 38.50 -0.16
C LEU A 557 -5.13 39.12 1.25
N LYS A 558 -6.28 39.57 1.75
CA LYS A 558 -6.32 40.40 2.96
C LYS A 558 -6.16 39.57 4.25
N ASP A 559 -6.64 38.31 4.30
CA ASP A 559 -6.78 37.59 5.59
C ASP A 559 -6.25 36.13 5.67
N ALA A 560 -5.53 35.59 4.68
CA ALA A 560 -5.16 34.16 4.70
C ALA A 560 -3.76 33.88 5.29
N ASP A 561 -3.73 33.28 6.48
CA ASP A 561 -2.53 32.73 7.14
C ASP A 561 -1.85 31.59 6.35
N LEU A 562 -0.54 31.42 6.55
CA LEU A 562 0.26 30.31 5.98
C LEU A 562 -0.35 28.93 6.27
N GLY A 563 -0.82 28.73 7.50
CA GLY A 563 -1.47 27.48 7.91
C GLY A 563 -2.74 27.19 7.12
N HIS A 564 -3.49 28.23 6.76
CA HIS A 564 -4.69 28.08 5.95
C HIS A 564 -4.37 27.69 4.49
N PHE A 565 -3.34 28.29 3.91
CA PHE A 565 -2.85 27.90 2.57
C PHE A 565 -2.42 26.43 2.55
N LEU A 566 -1.62 26.02 3.53
CA LEU A 566 -1.15 24.65 3.67
C LEU A 566 -2.30 23.66 3.85
N LYS A 567 -3.28 24.01 4.70
CA LYS A 567 -4.51 23.22 4.90
C LYS A 567 -5.21 22.98 3.58
N MET A 568 -5.53 24.03 2.81
CA MET A 568 -6.28 23.85 1.55
C MET A 568 -5.51 23.06 0.49
N THR A 569 -4.18 23.18 0.50
CA THR A 569 -3.32 22.53 -0.48
C THR A 569 -3.14 21.03 -0.19
N ILE A 570 -2.95 20.65 1.06
CA ILE A 570 -2.65 19.27 1.48
C ILE A 570 -3.92 18.46 1.79
N SER A 571 -5.00 19.11 2.23
CA SER A 571 -6.14 18.38 2.82
C SER A 571 -6.80 17.41 1.83
N PHE A 572 -7.18 17.82 0.61
CA PHE A 572 -7.81 16.88 -0.32
C PHE A 572 -6.87 15.74 -0.77
N PRO A 573 -5.63 16.00 -1.25
CA PRO A 573 -4.71 14.94 -1.67
C PRO A 573 -4.41 13.89 -0.60
N CYS A 574 -4.48 14.25 0.68
CA CYS A 574 -4.20 13.36 1.80
C CYS A 574 -5.46 12.70 2.38
N LEU A 575 -6.52 13.48 2.61
CA LEU A 575 -7.68 13.06 3.37
C LEU A 575 -8.66 12.21 2.55
N VAL A 576 -8.75 12.45 1.24
CA VAL A 576 -9.63 11.67 0.35
C VAL A 576 -9.15 10.22 0.25
N PRO A 577 -7.88 9.92 -0.10
CA PRO A 577 -7.42 8.53 -0.14
C PRO A 577 -7.48 7.83 1.22
N LEU A 578 -7.19 8.54 2.32
CA LEU A 578 -7.33 8.00 3.67
C LEU A 578 -8.79 7.63 3.99
N GLY A 579 -9.75 8.50 3.65
CA GLY A 579 -11.17 8.23 3.86
C GLY A 579 -11.67 7.04 3.05
N LEU A 580 -11.38 7.02 1.74
CA LEU A 580 -11.77 5.92 0.85
C LEU A 580 -11.19 4.57 1.32
N ASN A 581 -9.89 4.54 1.63
CA ASN A 581 -9.22 3.33 2.12
C ASN A 581 -9.71 2.90 3.51
N SER A 582 -10.04 3.84 4.39
CA SER A 582 -10.62 3.55 5.70
C SER A 582 -11.99 2.87 5.59
N ILE A 583 -12.85 3.33 4.68
CA ILE A 583 -14.14 2.67 4.40
C ILE A 583 -13.91 1.22 3.95
N LEU A 584 -13.01 1.00 2.99
CA LEU A 584 -12.73 -0.33 2.46
C LEU A 584 -12.15 -1.26 3.54
N LEU A 585 -11.24 -0.77 4.38
CA LEU A 585 -10.67 -1.54 5.49
C LEU A 585 -11.73 -1.92 6.52
N VAL A 586 -12.56 -0.97 6.97
CA VAL A 586 -13.63 -1.24 7.95
C VAL A 586 -14.65 -2.22 7.38
N ALA A 587 -15.16 -1.95 6.18
CA ALA A 587 -16.12 -2.82 5.52
C ALA A 587 -15.59 -4.25 5.39
N TYR A 588 -14.35 -4.40 4.93
CA TYR A 588 -13.76 -5.71 4.73
C TYR A 588 -13.45 -6.43 6.06
N THR A 589 -13.06 -5.72 7.13
CA THR A 589 -12.95 -6.34 8.47
C THR A 589 -14.27 -6.91 8.96
N ILE A 590 -15.37 -6.16 8.79
CA ILE A 590 -16.70 -6.61 9.19
C ILE A 590 -17.08 -7.86 8.38
N VAL A 591 -16.90 -7.83 7.06
CA VAL A 591 -17.18 -8.97 6.17
C VAL A 591 -16.34 -10.18 6.54
N LEU A 592 -15.04 -10.03 6.82
CA LEU A 592 -14.17 -11.13 7.24
C LEU A 592 -14.66 -11.76 8.55
N LEU A 593 -15.11 -10.95 9.51
CA LEU A 593 -15.66 -11.45 10.77
C LEU A 593 -16.99 -12.19 10.57
N LEU A 594 -17.84 -11.73 9.65
CA LEU A 594 -19.08 -12.40 9.26
C LEU A 594 -18.81 -13.73 8.53
N MET A 595 -17.87 -13.72 7.58
CA MET A 595 -17.49 -14.87 6.74
C MET A 595 -16.46 -15.80 7.40
N ARG A 596 -16.16 -15.63 8.69
CA ARG A 596 -15.11 -16.40 9.38
C ARG A 596 -15.33 -17.92 9.35
N ASN A 597 -16.58 -18.37 9.39
CA ASN A 597 -16.92 -19.80 9.34
C ASN A 597 -17.15 -20.31 7.91
N HIS A 598 -16.95 -19.46 6.91
CA HIS A 598 -17.13 -19.83 5.50
C HIS A 598 -15.97 -20.71 5.02
N LEU A 599 -16.25 -21.65 4.12
CA LEU A 599 -15.29 -22.63 3.61
C LEU A 599 -14.01 -21.98 3.04
N PHE A 600 -14.19 -20.85 2.34
CA PHE A 600 -13.11 -20.13 1.66
C PHE A 600 -12.42 -19.05 2.52
N VAL A 601 -12.57 -19.08 3.85
CA VAL A 601 -11.96 -18.07 4.74
C VAL A 601 -10.44 -18.03 4.60
N TRP A 602 -9.78 -19.18 4.49
CA TRP A 602 -8.31 -19.27 4.42
C TRP A 602 -7.75 -19.08 3.01
N SER A 603 -8.50 -19.44 1.97
CA SER A 603 -8.03 -19.40 0.59
C SER A 603 -8.30 -18.07 -0.10
N VAL A 604 -9.41 -17.40 0.23
CA VAL A 604 -9.83 -16.15 -0.44
C VAL A 604 -9.84 -14.98 0.53
N PHE A 605 -10.59 -15.09 1.65
CA PHE A 605 -10.85 -13.93 2.49
C PHE A 605 -9.62 -13.48 3.30
N SER A 606 -8.85 -14.42 3.86
CA SER A 606 -7.66 -14.12 4.66
C SER A 606 -6.51 -13.55 3.81
N PRO A 607 -6.13 -14.12 2.66
CA PRO A 607 -5.13 -13.51 1.77
C PRO A 607 -5.53 -12.09 1.36
N LYS A 608 -6.79 -11.88 0.96
CA LYS A 608 -7.30 -10.54 0.65
C LYS A 608 -7.18 -9.59 1.84
N TYR A 609 -7.41 -10.05 3.07
CA TYR A 609 -7.26 -9.21 4.26
C TYR A 609 -5.83 -8.70 4.42
N LEU A 610 -4.83 -9.54 4.17
CA LEU A 610 -3.43 -9.14 4.18
C LEU A 610 -3.15 -8.07 3.12
N TYR A 611 -3.71 -8.21 1.91
CA TYR A 611 -3.64 -7.17 0.88
C TYR A 611 -4.32 -5.88 1.32
N VAL A 612 -5.49 -5.92 1.95
CA VAL A 612 -6.16 -4.72 2.46
C VAL A 612 -5.29 -4.03 3.52
N CYS A 613 -4.72 -4.77 4.47
CA CYS A 613 -3.78 -4.22 5.46
C CYS A 613 -2.53 -3.62 4.81
N ALA A 614 -1.90 -4.32 3.87
CA ALA A 614 -0.73 -3.82 3.18
C ALA A 614 -1.06 -2.60 2.27
N THR A 615 -2.25 -2.58 1.65
CA THR A 615 -2.77 -1.42 0.94
C THR A 615 -2.93 -0.24 1.88
N THR A 616 -3.46 -0.45 3.09
CA THR A 616 -3.58 0.63 4.08
C THR A 616 -2.23 1.20 4.49
N ALA A 617 -1.24 0.35 4.75
CA ALA A 617 0.13 0.77 5.00
C ALA A 617 0.70 1.57 3.82
N SER A 618 0.40 1.14 2.59
CA SER A 618 0.77 1.85 1.36
C SER A 618 0.16 3.26 1.33
N VAL A 619 -1.14 3.40 1.59
CA VAL A 619 -1.83 4.69 1.60
C VAL A 619 -1.22 5.62 2.66
N TYR A 620 -1.01 5.11 3.88
CA TYR A 620 -0.38 5.90 4.93
C TYR A 620 1.02 6.37 4.55
N MET A 621 1.88 5.49 4.02
CA MET A 621 3.22 5.88 3.58
C MET A 621 3.20 6.90 2.45
N GLY A 622 2.36 6.70 1.43
CA GLY A 622 2.21 7.64 0.31
C GLY A 622 1.74 9.03 0.78
N VAL A 623 0.70 9.07 1.62
CA VAL A 623 0.16 10.32 2.17
C VAL A 623 1.16 11.02 3.11
N SER A 624 1.91 10.25 3.91
CA SER A 624 3.00 10.80 4.72
C SER A 624 4.08 11.46 3.88
N VAL A 625 4.51 10.83 2.76
CA VAL A 625 5.48 11.44 1.82
C VAL A 625 4.94 12.73 1.22
N VAL A 626 3.69 12.74 0.73
CA VAL A 626 3.07 13.94 0.16
C VAL A 626 2.99 15.07 1.18
N SER A 627 2.49 14.79 2.38
CA SER A 627 2.34 15.79 3.44
C SER A 627 3.69 16.33 3.91
N LEU A 628 4.69 15.48 4.16
CA LEU A 628 6.01 15.90 4.61
C LEU A 628 6.70 16.79 3.57
N THR A 629 6.63 16.41 2.28
CA THR A 629 7.22 17.18 1.19
C THR A 629 6.52 18.52 1.00
N ALA A 630 5.19 18.57 1.07
CA ALA A 630 4.44 19.83 0.97
C ALA A 630 4.67 20.76 2.18
N VAL A 631 4.72 20.22 3.40
CA VAL A 631 5.02 21.01 4.61
C VAL A 631 6.45 21.56 4.55
N TYR A 632 7.43 20.71 4.23
CA TYR A 632 8.84 21.11 4.14
C TYR A 632 9.05 22.21 3.09
N THR A 633 8.54 22.01 1.87
CA THR A 633 8.64 23.00 0.79
C THR A 633 8.00 24.33 1.19
N CYS A 634 6.82 24.29 1.83
CA CYS A 634 6.15 25.48 2.32
C CYS A 634 6.96 26.23 3.39
N LEU A 635 7.56 25.51 4.35
CA LEU A 635 8.40 26.11 5.40
C LEU A 635 9.66 26.77 4.82
N VAL A 636 10.35 26.11 3.90
CA VAL A 636 11.54 26.67 3.24
C VAL A 636 11.17 27.90 2.42
N CYS A 637 10.10 27.84 1.62
CA CYS A 637 9.64 28.99 0.84
C CYS A 637 9.21 30.16 1.73
N ALA A 638 8.53 29.88 2.85
CA ALA A 638 8.14 30.90 3.83
C ALA A 638 9.38 31.58 4.44
N TRP A 639 10.38 30.80 4.84
CA TRP A 639 11.64 31.32 5.38
C TRP A 639 12.39 32.19 4.37
N ARG A 640 12.56 31.70 3.13
CA ARG A 640 13.21 32.45 2.03
C ARG A 640 12.48 33.75 1.68
N SER A 641 11.14 33.73 1.70
CA SER A 641 10.34 34.94 1.48
C SER A 641 10.49 35.97 2.62
N GLY A 642 10.72 35.50 3.84
CA GLY A 642 10.94 36.33 5.01
C GLY A 642 12.31 37.01 5.02
N THR A 643 13.37 36.29 4.64
CA THR A 643 14.72 36.87 4.58
C THR A 643 14.85 37.90 3.45
N LEU A 644 14.29 37.61 2.27
CA LEU A 644 14.25 38.56 1.16
C LEU A 644 13.49 39.84 1.52
N TRP A 645 12.39 39.71 2.28
CA TRP A 645 11.63 40.84 2.79
C TRP A 645 12.45 41.76 3.70
N CYS A 646 13.19 41.19 4.66
CA CYS A 646 14.04 41.99 5.56
C CYS A 646 15.08 42.77 4.76
N SER A 647 15.73 42.12 3.79
CA SER A 647 16.72 42.77 2.92
C SER A 647 16.13 43.94 2.11
N ILE A 648 14.93 43.79 1.52
CA ILE A 648 14.26 44.88 0.77
C ILE A 648 13.87 46.03 1.70
N ARG A 649 13.38 45.72 2.90
CA ARG A 649 13.01 46.74 3.90
C ARG A 649 14.23 47.55 4.33
N ASP A 650 15.36 46.89 4.55
CA ASP A 650 16.61 47.56 4.96
C ASP A 650 17.18 48.43 3.83
N GLU A 651 17.13 47.99 2.56
CA GLU A 651 17.48 48.82 1.40
C GLU A 651 16.58 50.07 1.29
N SER A 652 15.26 49.92 1.51
CA SER A 652 14.32 51.06 1.43
C SER A 652 14.50 52.09 2.56
N ARG A 653 14.91 51.65 3.77
CA ARG A 653 15.24 52.56 4.87
C ARG A 653 16.56 53.27 4.65
N GLY A 654 17.55 52.60 4.06
CA GLY A 654 18.83 53.20 3.70
C GLY A 654 18.70 54.31 2.66
N SER A 655 17.78 54.18 1.68
CA SER A 655 17.57 55.23 0.68
C SER A 655 16.78 56.44 1.18
N MET A 656 15.91 56.27 2.20
CA MET A 656 15.17 57.38 2.82
C MET A 656 15.98 58.17 3.86
N GLY A 657 17.09 57.62 4.37
CA GLY A 657 17.99 58.34 5.30
C GLY A 657 19.07 59.19 4.60
N LEU A 658 19.07 59.21 3.26
CA LEU A 658 20.04 59.92 2.40
C LEU A 658 19.38 61.04 1.56
N GLN A 659 18.08 61.28 1.76
CA GLN A 659 17.37 62.51 1.38
C GLN A 659 17.11 63.33 2.64
#